data_AF-A0AAD5LUW3-F1
#
_entry.id   AF-A0AAD5LUW3-F1
#
_cell.length_a   1.000
_cell.length_b   1.000
_cell.length_c   1.000
_cell.angle_alpha   90.00
_cell.angle_beta   90.00
_cell.angle_gamma   90.00
#
_symmetry.space_group_name_H-M   'P 1'
#
loop_
_entity.id
_entity.type
_entity.pdbx_description
1 polymer ?
#
loop_
_entity_poly.entity_id
_entity_poly.type
_entity_poly.pdbx_seq_one_letter_code
_entity_poly.pdbx_strand_id
1 'polypeptide(L)'
;MPRLETDVKLDFKDVLIRPKRSTLKSRSQVDVSREFRFRNSKQTWSGVPVIAANMDTVGTFEMAVELAKFQFITCVHKHYTANEWSEFAAKHPAVLPTVAVSAGSSAADLEKISQVLENHKEIKFICLDVANGYSEAFVAAVKNVRAKFPEHTIIAGNVVTGEMVEELLLSGADIIKVGIGPGSVCTTRKQTGVGYPQLSAVLECADAAHGLNGHVISDGGCTCPGDVSKAFGAGADFVMLGGMLAGHDESGGAVIEMAGKLYKKFYGMSSAEAMNKHNGGVAEYRSSEGKSVTVPYRGPVAETCKEILGGVRSTCTYVGASQLKELSKRTTFIRVTQQLNEVFGRAPNEQEIKQNAAEHASKKQKTDSHCLVSSTHALMPGLLSALLLLATGLAAQSHMTHAADAKPLPWDGRVQGLTLDSLDTKYMTHILTMRNSSTTKLSDFVAIHPKARAPAFNRDDGVVSISVDDTAIFKAQHNFRRSELVQIVQGNTNGTTIFRASLRATKRFTNRHVWQVVFPESHQWEVFINASATPPELQFRVETDVQYATSLAWSKPLELDTWYNLGVAVKASGMSLFASEGSEPLRRVFKGKRPTTPAAQDELHIGLLTLSGSDKPPAMAGKDTLDFSGVSVEKRLTGCARGA
;
A
#
# COMPACT_ATOMS: atom_id res chain seq x y z
N MET A 1 -35.26 -17.40 -3.51
CA MET A 1 -34.06 -17.84 -2.76
C MET A 1 -32.85 -17.10 -3.32
N PRO A 2 -31.87 -16.70 -2.50
CA PRO A 2 -30.64 -16.08 -3.01
C PRO A 2 -29.89 -17.07 -3.91
N ARG A 3 -29.32 -16.58 -5.01
CA ARG A 3 -28.48 -17.35 -5.93
C ARG A 3 -27.01 -17.10 -5.59
N LEU A 4 -26.22 -18.17 -5.50
CA LEU A 4 -24.77 -18.07 -5.37
C LEU A 4 -24.13 -18.31 -6.74
N GLU A 5 -23.36 -17.34 -7.23
CA GLU A 5 -22.47 -17.54 -8.38
C GLU A 5 -21.20 -18.23 -7.91
N THR A 6 -20.84 -19.35 -8.56
CA THR A 6 -19.66 -20.16 -8.19
C THR A 6 -18.48 -19.93 -9.13
N ASP A 7 -18.69 -19.22 -10.23
CA ASP A 7 -17.64 -18.88 -11.19
C ASP A 7 -16.64 -17.91 -10.57
N VAL A 8 -15.35 -18.18 -10.77
CA VAL A 8 -14.29 -17.33 -10.23
C VAL A 8 -14.24 -16.00 -10.98
N LYS A 9 -14.48 -14.91 -10.27
CA LYS A 9 -14.30 -13.54 -10.75
C LYS A 9 -12.89 -13.03 -10.36
N LEU A 10 -12.30 -12.20 -11.21
CA LEU A 10 -10.88 -11.82 -11.17
C LEU A 10 -10.70 -10.30 -11.17
N ASP A 11 -9.70 -9.82 -10.42
CA ASP A 11 -9.16 -8.45 -10.50
C ASP A 11 -7.95 -8.42 -11.45
N PHE A 12 -7.46 -7.23 -11.78
CA PHE A 12 -6.27 -7.07 -12.66
C PHE A 12 -5.04 -7.80 -12.13
N LYS A 13 -4.94 -7.97 -10.80
CA LYS A 13 -3.83 -8.65 -10.12
C LYS A 13 -3.84 -10.18 -10.28
N ASP A 14 -4.92 -10.75 -10.79
CA ASP A 14 -5.07 -12.20 -10.88
C ASP A 14 -4.72 -12.75 -12.26
N VAL A 15 -4.33 -11.89 -13.22
CA VAL A 15 -4.04 -12.29 -14.61
C VAL A 15 -2.82 -11.62 -15.25
N LEU A 16 -2.18 -12.32 -16.17
CA LEU A 16 -1.22 -11.75 -17.12
C LEU A 16 -1.75 -11.87 -18.56
N ILE A 17 -1.26 -11.02 -19.46
CA ILE A 17 -1.57 -11.13 -20.90
C ILE A 17 -0.57 -12.09 -21.54
N ARG A 18 -1.07 -13.13 -22.21
CA ARG A 18 -0.26 -14.07 -22.98
C ARG A 18 0.34 -13.36 -24.21
N PRO A 19 1.66 -13.37 -24.41
CA PRO A 19 2.28 -12.84 -25.62
C PRO A 19 1.77 -13.57 -26.87
N LYS A 20 1.76 -12.87 -28.01
CA LYS A 20 1.44 -13.41 -29.34
C LYS A 20 2.48 -13.00 -30.36
N ARG A 21 2.52 -13.68 -31.50
CA ARG A 21 3.41 -13.32 -32.61
C ARG A 21 3.17 -11.87 -33.02
N SER A 22 4.25 -11.10 -33.14
CA SER A 22 4.25 -9.69 -33.50
C SER A 22 5.19 -9.44 -34.67
N THR A 23 4.78 -8.60 -35.61
CA THR A 23 5.61 -8.13 -36.74
C THR A 23 6.17 -6.73 -36.51
N LEU A 24 5.82 -6.09 -35.39
CA LEU A 24 6.26 -4.75 -35.04
C LEU A 24 7.73 -4.77 -34.62
N LYS A 25 8.52 -3.86 -35.18
CA LYS A 25 9.97 -3.75 -34.88
C LYS A 25 10.27 -2.81 -33.72
N SER A 26 9.33 -1.91 -33.41
CA SER A 26 9.47 -0.90 -32.36
C SER A 26 8.13 -0.56 -31.74
N ARG A 27 8.15 -0.21 -30.44
CA ARG A 27 6.99 0.33 -29.72
C ARG A 27 6.48 1.64 -30.30
N SER A 28 7.33 2.42 -30.94
CA SER A 28 6.95 3.68 -31.60
C SER A 28 6.01 3.48 -32.80
N GLN A 29 5.90 2.27 -33.34
CA GLN A 29 4.98 1.94 -34.43
C GLN A 29 3.53 1.75 -33.95
N VAL A 30 3.30 1.67 -32.63
CA VAL A 30 1.96 1.47 -32.07
C VAL A 30 1.23 2.81 -31.96
N ASP A 31 0.09 2.88 -32.64
CA ASP A 31 -0.88 3.95 -32.43
C ASP A 31 -1.77 3.64 -31.23
N VAL A 32 -1.75 4.53 -30.25
CA VAL A 32 -2.54 4.44 -29.00
C VAL A 32 -3.78 5.32 -29.03
N SER A 33 -3.95 6.10 -30.09
CA SER A 33 -5.15 6.87 -30.31
C SER A 33 -6.31 5.97 -30.75
N ARG A 34 -7.52 6.44 -30.53
CA ARG A 34 -8.77 5.80 -30.93
C ARG A 34 -9.71 6.86 -31.46
N GLU A 35 -10.48 6.48 -32.47
CA GLU A 35 -11.66 7.20 -32.91
C GLU A 35 -12.90 6.42 -32.46
N PHE A 36 -13.84 7.12 -31.85
CA PHE A 36 -15.10 6.59 -31.36
C PHE A 36 -16.25 7.40 -31.91
N ARG A 37 -17.33 6.71 -32.31
CA ARG A 37 -18.61 7.33 -32.64
C ARG A 37 -19.63 6.91 -31.60
N PHE A 38 -20.18 7.89 -30.90
CA PHE A 38 -21.05 7.64 -29.77
C PHE A 38 -22.51 7.39 -30.19
N ARG A 39 -23.14 6.43 -29.52
CA ARG A 39 -24.46 5.91 -29.89
C ARG A 39 -25.54 6.96 -29.86
N ASN A 40 -25.65 7.73 -28.78
CA ASN A 40 -26.78 8.60 -28.49
C ASN A 40 -26.48 10.04 -28.90
N SER A 41 -25.29 10.55 -28.60
CA SER A 41 -24.87 11.90 -29.00
C SER A 41 -24.58 12.05 -30.49
N LYS A 42 -24.30 10.92 -31.18
CA LYS A 42 -23.82 10.85 -32.58
C LYS A 42 -22.48 11.54 -32.84
N GLN A 43 -21.87 12.12 -31.82
CA GLN A 43 -20.56 12.75 -31.94
C GLN A 43 -19.48 11.73 -32.24
N THR A 44 -18.41 12.23 -32.87
CA THR A 44 -17.17 11.48 -33.04
C THR A 44 -16.09 12.16 -32.22
N TRP A 45 -15.31 11.38 -31.49
CA TRP A 45 -14.17 11.86 -30.72
C TRP A 45 -12.93 11.02 -31.05
N SER A 46 -11.79 11.70 -31.17
CA SER A 46 -10.49 11.08 -31.40
C SER A 46 -9.48 11.56 -30.38
N GLY A 47 -8.78 10.62 -29.75
CA GLY A 47 -7.78 10.90 -28.73
C GLY A 47 -7.24 9.64 -28.08
N VAL A 48 -6.55 9.77 -26.95
CA VAL A 48 -6.09 8.61 -26.18
C VAL A 48 -7.07 8.36 -25.04
N PRO A 49 -7.70 7.18 -24.95
CA PRO A 49 -8.85 6.95 -24.08
C PRO A 49 -8.47 6.67 -22.62
N VAL A 50 -7.65 7.55 -22.04
CA VAL A 50 -7.33 7.58 -20.61
C VAL A 50 -8.01 8.80 -20.00
N ILE A 51 -8.62 8.60 -18.83
CA ILE A 51 -9.46 9.61 -18.18
C ILE A 51 -8.97 9.88 -16.75
N ALA A 52 -8.82 11.14 -16.35
CA ALA A 52 -8.67 11.49 -14.94
C ALA A 52 -10.02 11.45 -14.20
N ALA A 53 -10.03 10.81 -13.03
CA ALA A 53 -11.24 10.68 -12.21
C ALA A 53 -11.74 12.02 -11.67
N ASN A 54 -13.06 12.17 -11.56
CA ASN A 54 -13.80 13.34 -11.08
C ASN A 54 -13.72 13.58 -9.56
N MET A 55 -12.52 13.46 -9.01
CA MET A 55 -12.21 13.67 -7.60
C MET A 55 -11.53 15.02 -7.42
N ASP A 56 -11.82 15.75 -6.35
CA ASP A 56 -11.20 17.06 -6.12
C ASP A 56 -9.70 16.99 -5.81
N THR A 57 -9.20 15.80 -5.51
CA THR A 57 -7.77 15.49 -5.40
C THR A 57 -7.17 14.89 -6.68
N VAL A 58 -7.88 14.91 -7.81
CA VAL A 58 -7.40 14.36 -9.10
C VAL A 58 -7.85 15.20 -10.30
N GLY A 59 -9.15 15.25 -10.60
CA GLY A 59 -9.73 15.89 -11.77
C GLY A 59 -9.90 17.39 -11.59
N THR A 60 -8.79 18.13 -11.52
CA THR A 60 -8.72 19.59 -11.41
C THR A 60 -8.56 20.26 -12.78
N PHE A 61 -8.65 21.59 -12.83
CA PHE A 61 -8.34 22.35 -14.04
C PHE A 61 -6.87 22.26 -14.43
N GLU A 62 -5.97 22.27 -13.46
CA GLU A 62 -4.52 22.10 -13.65
C GLU A 62 -4.22 20.74 -14.29
N MET A 63 -4.87 19.68 -13.79
CA MET A 63 -4.77 18.34 -14.36
C MET A 63 -5.29 18.33 -15.81
N ALA A 64 -6.40 19.00 -16.09
CA ALA A 64 -6.95 19.10 -17.44
C ALA A 64 -5.97 19.74 -18.45
N VAL A 65 -5.27 20.79 -18.06
CA VAL A 65 -4.28 21.46 -18.93
C VAL A 65 -3.14 20.52 -19.31
N GLU A 66 -2.59 19.78 -18.35
CA GLU A 66 -1.47 18.87 -18.62
C GLU A 66 -1.90 17.61 -19.38
N LEU A 67 -3.05 17.03 -19.03
CA LEU A 67 -3.57 15.83 -19.70
C LEU A 67 -3.99 16.09 -21.15
N ALA A 68 -4.49 17.29 -21.46
CA ALA A 68 -4.84 17.67 -22.83
C ALA A 68 -3.65 17.57 -23.81
N LYS A 69 -2.41 17.79 -23.32
CA LYS A 69 -1.18 17.65 -24.13
C LYS A 69 -0.94 16.22 -24.62
N PHE A 70 -1.55 15.23 -23.94
CA PHE A 70 -1.51 13.81 -24.30
C PHE A 70 -2.81 13.32 -24.94
N GLN A 71 -3.75 14.23 -25.23
CA GLN A 71 -5.10 13.93 -25.74
C GLN A 71 -5.90 13.03 -24.79
N PHE A 72 -5.64 13.14 -23.48
CA PHE A 72 -6.39 12.44 -22.43
C PHE A 72 -7.62 13.30 -22.06
N ILE A 73 -8.62 12.67 -21.46
CA ILE A 73 -9.81 13.37 -20.96
C ILE A 73 -9.66 13.63 -19.46
N THR A 74 -10.14 14.79 -18.99
CA THR A 74 -10.31 15.02 -17.55
C THR A 74 -11.78 15.15 -17.22
N CYS A 75 -12.32 14.24 -16.40
CA CYS A 75 -13.60 14.49 -15.74
C CYS A 75 -13.32 15.43 -14.57
N VAL A 76 -13.71 16.70 -14.71
CA VAL A 76 -13.43 17.71 -13.69
C VAL A 76 -14.40 17.51 -12.52
N HIS A 77 -13.90 17.57 -11.29
CA HIS A 77 -14.73 17.40 -10.10
C HIS A 77 -15.85 18.45 -10.03
N LYS A 78 -16.97 18.10 -9.38
CA LYS A 78 -18.21 18.91 -9.44
C LYS A 78 -18.24 20.16 -8.54
N HIS A 79 -17.11 20.54 -7.93
CA HIS A 79 -17.11 21.56 -6.86
C HIS A 79 -16.70 22.97 -7.34
N TYR A 80 -16.19 23.11 -8.57
CA TYR A 80 -15.99 24.43 -9.17
C TYR A 80 -17.32 25.08 -9.54
N THR A 81 -17.38 26.39 -9.35
CA THR A 81 -18.50 27.27 -9.71
C THR A 81 -18.53 27.54 -11.21
N ALA A 82 -19.67 28.01 -11.73
CA ALA A 82 -19.80 28.39 -13.14
C ALA A 82 -18.85 29.54 -13.52
N ASN A 83 -18.53 30.45 -12.57
CA ASN A 83 -17.58 31.53 -12.79
C ASN A 83 -16.15 31.00 -12.94
N GLU A 84 -15.71 30.08 -12.07
CA GLU A 84 -14.39 29.44 -12.19
C GLU A 84 -14.26 28.67 -13.51
N TRP A 85 -15.32 27.98 -13.96
CA TRP A 85 -15.36 27.39 -15.30
C TRP A 85 -15.17 28.42 -16.42
N SER A 86 -15.77 29.60 -16.26
CA SER A 86 -15.69 30.67 -17.26
C SER A 86 -14.30 31.31 -17.29
N GLU A 87 -13.66 31.48 -16.13
CA GLU A 87 -12.27 31.90 -16.04
C GLU A 87 -11.31 30.87 -16.65
N PHE A 88 -11.55 29.58 -16.38
CA PHE A 88 -10.77 28.49 -16.96
C PHE A 88 -10.91 28.45 -18.48
N ALA A 89 -12.16 28.52 -18.99
CA ALA A 89 -12.45 28.52 -20.42
C ALA A 89 -11.81 29.70 -21.16
N ALA A 90 -11.83 30.89 -20.56
CA ALA A 90 -11.19 32.08 -21.12
C ALA A 90 -9.66 31.93 -21.22
N LYS A 91 -9.03 31.28 -20.23
CA LYS A 91 -7.57 31.06 -20.20
C LYS A 91 -7.12 29.87 -21.07
N HIS A 92 -7.95 28.84 -21.18
CA HIS A 92 -7.59 27.55 -21.78
C HIS A 92 -8.65 27.02 -22.78
N PRO A 93 -9.05 27.79 -23.80
CA PRO A 93 -10.14 27.38 -24.70
C PRO A 93 -9.84 26.08 -25.47
N ALA A 94 -8.57 25.82 -25.79
CA ALA A 94 -8.15 24.60 -26.48
C ALA A 94 -8.29 23.31 -25.64
N VAL A 95 -8.46 23.43 -24.31
CA VAL A 95 -8.60 22.29 -23.39
C VAL A 95 -10.06 21.86 -23.25
N LEU A 96 -11.01 22.74 -23.56
CA LEU A 96 -12.45 22.47 -23.39
C LEU A 96 -12.97 21.21 -24.11
N PRO A 97 -12.48 20.85 -25.32
CA PRO A 97 -12.90 19.61 -25.97
C PRO A 97 -12.45 18.32 -25.25
N THR A 98 -11.48 18.41 -24.33
CA THR A 98 -10.91 17.27 -23.60
C THR A 98 -11.33 17.23 -22.13
N VAL A 99 -12.33 18.01 -21.72
CA VAL A 99 -12.87 17.96 -20.35
C VAL A 99 -14.31 17.49 -20.34
N ALA A 100 -14.70 16.86 -19.23
CA ALA A 100 -16.08 16.55 -18.92
C ALA A 100 -16.52 17.32 -17.66
N VAL A 101 -17.71 17.92 -17.72
CA VAL A 101 -18.34 18.53 -16.54
C VAL A 101 -19.03 17.44 -15.74
N SER A 102 -18.65 17.28 -14.47
CA SER A 102 -19.21 16.23 -13.62
C SER A 102 -20.38 16.72 -12.77
N ALA A 103 -21.35 15.83 -12.54
CA ALA A 103 -22.54 16.08 -11.74
C ALA A 103 -23.03 14.79 -11.05
N GLY A 104 -23.79 14.96 -9.96
CA GLY A 104 -24.63 13.89 -9.42
C GLY A 104 -25.99 13.86 -10.12
N SER A 105 -27.05 13.57 -9.37
CA SER A 105 -28.44 13.51 -9.87
C SER A 105 -29.36 14.60 -9.30
N SER A 106 -28.82 15.55 -8.53
CA SER A 106 -29.64 16.58 -7.88
C SER A 106 -30.08 17.69 -8.86
N ALA A 107 -31.18 18.38 -8.56
CA ALA A 107 -31.65 19.51 -9.35
C ALA A 107 -30.60 20.65 -9.41
N ALA A 108 -29.92 20.91 -8.29
CA ALA A 108 -28.84 21.90 -8.23
C ALA A 108 -27.63 21.51 -9.09
N ASP A 109 -27.28 20.21 -9.14
CA ASP A 109 -26.23 19.72 -10.04
C ASP A 109 -26.65 19.94 -11.51
N LEU A 110 -27.91 19.64 -11.87
CA LEU A 110 -28.46 19.88 -13.21
C LEU A 110 -28.44 21.35 -13.61
N GLU A 111 -28.81 22.26 -12.71
CA GLU A 111 -28.77 23.70 -12.96
C GLU A 111 -27.35 24.18 -13.24
N LYS A 112 -26.39 23.80 -12.40
CA LYS A 112 -24.98 24.18 -12.56
C LYS A 112 -24.39 23.68 -13.88
N ILE A 113 -24.62 22.41 -14.25
CA ILE A 113 -24.10 21.93 -15.54
C ILE A 113 -24.76 22.65 -16.72
N SER A 114 -26.04 23.05 -16.59
CA SER A 114 -26.72 23.83 -17.62
C SER A 114 -26.05 25.19 -17.81
N GLN A 115 -25.79 25.91 -16.72
CA GLN A 115 -25.08 27.18 -16.76
C GLN A 115 -23.70 27.05 -17.41
N VAL A 116 -22.93 26.01 -17.07
CA VAL A 116 -21.59 25.80 -17.65
C VAL A 116 -21.66 25.47 -19.14
N LEU A 117 -22.49 24.51 -19.54
CA LEU A 117 -22.54 24.01 -20.92
C LEU A 117 -23.23 24.99 -21.89
N GLU A 118 -24.19 25.78 -21.42
CA GLU A 118 -24.82 26.84 -22.22
C GLU A 118 -23.82 27.97 -22.54
N ASN A 119 -22.92 28.26 -21.60
CA ASN A 119 -21.87 29.27 -21.76
C ASN A 119 -20.63 28.76 -22.53
N HIS A 120 -20.34 27.46 -22.46
CA HIS A 120 -19.11 26.84 -23.00
C HIS A 120 -19.43 25.62 -23.85
N LYS A 121 -19.95 25.86 -25.07
CA LYS A 121 -20.43 24.81 -25.99
C LYS A 121 -19.33 23.90 -26.55
N GLU A 122 -18.08 24.29 -26.37
CA GLU A 122 -16.88 23.53 -26.73
C GLU A 122 -16.71 22.29 -25.85
N ILE A 123 -17.26 22.31 -24.64
CA ILE A 123 -17.29 21.16 -23.75
C ILE A 123 -18.28 20.13 -24.30
N LYS A 124 -17.78 18.95 -24.67
CA LYS A 124 -18.59 17.92 -25.32
C LYS A 124 -19.03 16.79 -24.40
N PHE A 125 -18.45 16.69 -23.21
CA PHE A 125 -18.67 15.57 -22.30
C PHE A 125 -19.38 15.99 -21.02
N ILE A 126 -20.34 15.18 -20.59
CA ILE A 126 -21.01 15.27 -19.29
C ILE A 126 -20.70 13.98 -18.53
N CYS A 127 -20.28 14.08 -17.27
CA CYS A 127 -20.04 12.92 -16.40
C CYS A 127 -21.06 12.88 -15.26
N LEU A 128 -22.03 11.98 -15.35
CA LEU A 128 -23.01 11.72 -14.30
C LEU A 128 -22.48 10.59 -13.41
N ASP A 129 -22.12 10.93 -12.18
CA ASP A 129 -21.46 10.03 -11.24
C ASP A 129 -22.22 9.95 -9.92
N VAL A 130 -22.67 8.74 -9.59
CA VAL A 130 -23.36 8.41 -8.35
C VAL A 130 -22.83 7.10 -7.77
N ALA A 131 -22.93 6.95 -6.45
CA ALA A 131 -22.49 5.73 -5.77
C ALA A 131 -23.31 4.49 -6.17
N ASN A 132 -24.62 4.65 -6.41
CA ASN A 132 -25.52 3.58 -6.80
C ASN A 132 -26.17 3.85 -8.16
N GLY A 133 -25.51 3.39 -9.23
CA GLY A 133 -26.02 3.49 -10.60
C GLY A 133 -27.26 2.63 -10.87
N TYR A 134 -27.64 1.72 -9.97
CA TYR A 134 -28.78 0.81 -10.13
C TYR A 134 -30.12 1.41 -9.71
N SER A 135 -30.14 2.67 -9.28
CA SER A 135 -31.39 3.32 -8.86
C SER A 135 -32.21 3.82 -10.05
N GLU A 136 -33.53 3.61 -10.00
CA GLU A 136 -34.47 4.17 -11.00
C GLU A 136 -34.35 5.69 -11.12
N ALA A 137 -34.10 6.36 -9.99
CA ALA A 137 -33.86 7.81 -9.95
C ALA A 137 -32.65 8.22 -10.80
N PHE A 138 -31.58 7.42 -10.82
CA PHE A 138 -30.42 7.70 -11.65
C PHE A 138 -30.71 7.46 -13.13
N VAL A 139 -31.44 6.39 -13.47
CA VAL A 139 -31.93 6.13 -14.84
C VAL A 139 -32.77 7.30 -15.35
N ALA A 140 -33.69 7.81 -14.54
CA ALA A 140 -34.49 8.99 -14.86
C ALA A 140 -33.63 10.25 -15.04
N ALA A 141 -32.61 10.43 -14.19
CA ALA A 141 -31.67 11.54 -14.32
C ALA A 141 -30.91 11.50 -15.66
N VAL A 142 -30.44 10.32 -16.10
CA VAL A 142 -29.77 10.15 -17.41
C VAL A 142 -30.72 10.53 -18.56
N LYS A 143 -31.97 10.08 -18.53
CA LYS A 143 -32.99 10.44 -19.54
C LYS A 143 -33.21 11.95 -19.60
N ASN A 144 -33.33 12.59 -18.44
CA ASN A 144 -33.53 14.04 -18.34
C ASN A 144 -32.32 14.82 -18.88
N VAL A 145 -31.10 14.41 -18.54
CA VAL A 145 -29.86 15.03 -19.04
C VAL A 145 -29.76 14.85 -20.56
N ARG A 146 -30.05 13.66 -21.11
CA ARG A 146 -30.08 13.44 -22.56
C ARG A 146 -31.11 14.33 -23.25
N ALA A 147 -32.32 14.45 -22.70
CA ALA A 147 -33.35 15.30 -23.28
C ALA A 147 -32.91 16.78 -23.33
N LYS A 148 -32.23 17.27 -22.29
CA LYS A 148 -31.74 18.65 -22.22
C LYS A 148 -30.49 18.89 -23.09
N PHE A 149 -29.60 17.91 -23.18
CA PHE A 149 -28.32 18.01 -23.88
C PHE A 149 -28.19 16.94 -24.99
N PRO A 150 -29.01 17.02 -26.05
CA PRO A 150 -29.13 15.95 -27.04
C PRO A 150 -27.84 15.66 -27.80
N GLU A 151 -26.98 16.66 -27.98
CA GLU A 151 -25.73 16.52 -28.72
C GLU A 151 -24.52 16.18 -27.84
N HIS A 152 -24.62 16.26 -26.51
CA HIS A 152 -23.46 16.02 -25.64
C HIS A 152 -23.22 14.52 -25.43
N THR A 153 -21.96 14.14 -25.30
CA THR A 153 -21.58 12.76 -24.97
C THR A 153 -21.72 12.55 -23.47
N ILE A 154 -22.57 11.61 -23.06
CA ILE A 154 -22.90 11.38 -21.65
C ILE A 154 -22.16 10.15 -21.14
N ILE A 155 -21.32 10.37 -20.13
CA ILE A 155 -20.73 9.33 -19.29
C ILE A 155 -21.65 9.12 -18.08
N ALA A 156 -22.00 7.88 -17.75
CA ALA A 156 -22.87 7.57 -16.60
C ALA A 156 -22.39 6.35 -15.81
N GLY A 157 -22.41 6.41 -14.47
CA GLY A 157 -22.14 5.27 -13.61
C GLY A 157 -22.16 5.59 -12.11
N ASN A 158 -21.76 4.65 -11.23
CA ASN A 158 -21.09 3.37 -11.55
C ASN A 158 -21.98 2.13 -11.48
N VAL A 159 -21.65 1.15 -12.34
CA VAL A 159 -22.29 -0.17 -12.42
C VAL A 159 -21.25 -1.28 -12.60
N VAL A 160 -21.66 -2.55 -12.48
CA VAL A 160 -20.76 -3.72 -12.63
C VAL A 160 -21.40 -4.90 -13.37
N THR A 161 -22.60 -4.76 -13.91
CA THR A 161 -23.34 -5.83 -14.59
C THR A 161 -23.83 -5.38 -15.96
N GLY A 162 -23.84 -6.30 -16.94
CA GLY A 162 -24.27 -6.03 -18.31
C GLY A 162 -25.69 -5.47 -18.42
N GLU A 163 -26.65 -6.00 -17.65
CA GLU A 163 -28.05 -5.54 -17.66
C GLU A 163 -28.18 -4.03 -17.38
N MET A 164 -27.44 -3.54 -16.38
CA MET A 164 -27.49 -2.12 -16.01
C MET A 164 -26.71 -1.24 -17.00
N VAL A 165 -25.67 -1.79 -17.64
CA VAL A 165 -24.98 -1.13 -18.75
C VAL A 165 -25.96 -0.91 -19.90
N GLU A 166 -26.72 -1.94 -20.28
CA GLU A 166 -27.73 -1.84 -21.34
C GLU A 166 -28.82 -0.82 -21.01
N GLU A 167 -29.37 -0.86 -19.79
CA GLU A 167 -30.40 0.10 -19.35
C GLU A 167 -29.92 1.55 -19.42
N LEU A 168 -28.72 1.85 -18.94
CA LEU A 168 -28.17 3.21 -18.99
C LEU A 168 -27.90 3.68 -20.42
N LEU A 169 -27.41 2.78 -21.29
CA LEU A 169 -27.22 3.08 -22.71
C LEU A 169 -28.55 3.36 -23.42
N LEU A 170 -29.59 2.57 -23.13
CA LEU A 170 -30.94 2.75 -23.68
C LEU A 170 -31.60 4.03 -23.13
N SER A 171 -31.23 4.43 -21.92
CA SER A 171 -31.69 5.66 -21.27
C SER A 171 -31.01 6.93 -21.79
N GLY A 172 -29.96 6.80 -22.60
CA GLY A 172 -29.35 7.92 -23.30
C GLY A 172 -27.89 8.19 -22.96
N ALA A 173 -27.25 7.40 -22.09
CA ALA A 173 -25.80 7.48 -21.88
C ALA A 173 -25.03 6.93 -23.10
N ASP A 174 -23.86 7.47 -23.39
CA ASP A 174 -22.99 6.99 -24.48
C ASP A 174 -21.91 6.04 -23.98
N ILE A 175 -21.39 6.34 -22.78
CA ILE A 175 -20.26 5.63 -22.17
C ILE A 175 -20.62 5.27 -20.73
N ILE A 176 -20.52 3.99 -20.36
CA ILE A 176 -20.88 3.52 -19.03
C ILE A 176 -19.64 3.33 -18.17
N LYS A 177 -19.65 3.90 -16.96
CA LYS A 177 -18.55 3.81 -15.99
C LYS A 177 -18.69 2.53 -15.16
N VAL A 178 -17.73 1.62 -15.31
CA VAL A 178 -17.75 0.28 -14.72
C VAL A 178 -16.79 0.22 -13.55
N GLY A 179 -17.31 -0.07 -12.35
CA GLY A 179 -16.50 -0.29 -11.16
C GLY A 179 -17.19 0.08 -9.85
N ILE A 180 -17.45 -0.91 -9.00
CA ILE A 180 -17.94 -0.71 -7.63
C ILE A 180 -16.97 -1.39 -6.65
N GLY A 181 -16.30 -0.56 -5.85
CA GLY A 181 -15.28 -1.00 -4.90
C GLY A 181 -13.82 -1.16 -5.34
N PRO A 182 -13.39 -1.03 -6.62
CA PRO A 182 -12.00 -1.29 -7.00
C PRO A 182 -11.04 -0.12 -6.68
N GLY A 183 -11.57 1.07 -6.37
CA GLY A 183 -10.77 2.27 -6.13
C GLY A 183 -9.85 2.13 -4.90
N SER A 184 -8.61 2.64 -4.99
CA SER A 184 -7.59 2.49 -3.94
C SER A 184 -7.94 3.16 -2.61
N VAL A 185 -8.85 4.14 -2.62
CA VAL A 185 -9.42 4.84 -1.45
C VAL A 185 -10.89 4.52 -1.21
N CYS A 186 -11.45 3.54 -1.93
CA CYS A 186 -12.81 3.07 -1.73
C CYS A 186 -12.86 2.03 -0.59
N THR A 187 -13.92 2.08 0.20
CA THR A 187 -14.21 1.08 1.24
C THR A 187 -15.57 0.42 1.05
N THR A 188 -16.31 0.66 -0.04
CA THR A 188 -17.63 0.07 -0.33
C THR A 188 -17.67 -1.44 -0.13
N ARG A 189 -16.80 -2.22 -0.80
CA ARG A 189 -16.72 -3.69 -0.60
C ARG A 189 -16.54 -4.10 0.86
N LYS A 190 -15.82 -3.29 1.65
CA LYS A 190 -15.59 -3.54 3.08
C LYS A 190 -16.81 -3.16 3.93
N GLN A 191 -17.46 -2.03 3.62
CA GLN A 191 -18.56 -1.50 4.44
C GLN A 191 -19.90 -2.18 4.14
N THR A 192 -20.16 -2.51 2.87
CA THR A 192 -21.46 -3.00 2.41
C THR A 192 -21.43 -4.44 1.93
N GLY A 193 -20.24 -5.01 1.65
CA GLY A 193 -20.11 -6.30 0.99
C GLY A 193 -20.46 -6.28 -0.50
N VAL A 194 -20.85 -5.12 -1.05
CA VAL A 194 -21.23 -4.97 -2.45
C VAL A 194 -20.01 -4.61 -3.30
N GLY A 195 -19.85 -5.30 -4.42
CA GLY A 195 -18.83 -4.97 -5.43
C GLY A 195 -18.55 -6.15 -6.36
N TYR A 196 -17.66 -5.93 -7.32
CA TYR A 196 -17.34 -6.92 -8.35
C TYR A 196 -15.86 -6.81 -8.75
N PRO A 197 -15.10 -7.91 -8.84
CA PRO A 197 -13.71 -7.87 -9.30
C PRO A 197 -13.57 -7.23 -10.69
N GLN A 198 -12.67 -6.27 -10.81
CA GLN A 198 -12.72 -5.25 -11.85
C GLN A 198 -12.46 -5.81 -13.25
N LEU A 199 -11.55 -6.78 -13.40
CA LEU A 199 -11.28 -7.38 -14.70
C LEU A 199 -12.52 -8.12 -15.21
N SER A 200 -13.17 -8.92 -14.36
CA SER A 200 -14.39 -9.63 -14.72
C SER A 200 -15.56 -8.68 -14.99
N ALA A 201 -15.73 -7.63 -14.17
CA ALA A 201 -16.76 -6.62 -14.40
C ALA A 201 -16.60 -5.97 -15.77
N VAL A 202 -15.37 -5.59 -16.14
CA VAL A 202 -15.06 -4.97 -17.43
C VAL A 202 -15.32 -5.94 -18.58
N LEU A 203 -14.90 -7.20 -18.48
CA LEU A 203 -15.12 -8.22 -19.51
C LEU A 203 -16.63 -8.37 -19.83
N GLU A 204 -17.45 -8.51 -18.79
CA GLU A 204 -18.88 -8.74 -18.93
C GLU A 204 -19.63 -7.48 -19.37
N CYS A 205 -19.27 -6.31 -18.82
CA CYS A 205 -19.90 -5.04 -19.18
C CYS A 205 -19.52 -4.54 -20.58
N ALA A 206 -18.28 -4.78 -21.01
CA ALA A 206 -17.83 -4.39 -22.35
C ALA A 206 -18.59 -5.18 -23.43
N ASP A 207 -18.78 -6.48 -23.24
CA ASP A 207 -19.54 -7.33 -24.16
C ASP A 207 -20.97 -6.80 -24.34
N ALA A 208 -21.67 -6.54 -23.23
CA ALA A 208 -23.01 -5.96 -23.23
C ALA A 208 -23.07 -4.58 -23.92
N ALA A 209 -22.13 -3.68 -23.59
CA ALA A 209 -22.08 -2.35 -24.19
C ALA A 209 -21.85 -2.40 -25.70
N HIS A 210 -20.87 -3.19 -26.15
CA HIS A 210 -20.50 -3.29 -27.56
C HIS A 210 -21.64 -3.89 -28.39
N GLY A 211 -22.41 -4.83 -27.84
CA GLY A 211 -23.63 -5.36 -28.45
C GLY A 211 -24.68 -4.28 -28.78
N LEU A 212 -24.70 -3.18 -28.03
CA LEU A 212 -25.59 -2.04 -28.25
C LEU A 212 -24.90 -0.83 -28.93
N ASN A 213 -23.67 -0.99 -29.42
CA ASN A 213 -22.81 0.10 -29.90
C ASN A 213 -22.52 1.18 -28.84
N GLY A 214 -22.71 0.86 -27.56
CA GLY A 214 -22.26 1.67 -26.42
C GLY A 214 -20.81 1.39 -26.07
N HIS A 215 -20.25 2.16 -25.15
CA HIS A 215 -18.83 2.06 -24.76
C HIS A 215 -18.72 1.97 -23.23
N VAL A 216 -17.59 1.48 -22.72
CA VAL A 216 -17.36 1.40 -21.27
C VAL A 216 -16.05 2.05 -20.83
N ILE A 217 -16.05 2.57 -19.60
CA ILE A 217 -14.88 3.02 -18.87
C ILE A 217 -14.59 1.99 -17.77
N SER A 218 -13.37 1.45 -17.72
CA SER A 218 -12.87 0.78 -16.52
C SER A 218 -12.48 1.83 -15.48
N ASP A 219 -13.27 2.00 -14.43
CA ASP A 219 -13.05 2.99 -13.38
C ASP A 219 -12.50 2.38 -12.08
N GLY A 220 -11.24 2.69 -11.79
CA GLY A 220 -10.54 2.23 -10.60
C GLY A 220 -9.82 0.89 -10.77
N GLY A 221 -9.09 0.48 -9.72
CA GLY A 221 -8.35 -0.79 -9.67
C GLY A 221 -6.98 -0.80 -10.36
N CYS A 222 -6.70 0.11 -11.30
CA CYS A 222 -5.38 0.20 -11.94
C CYS A 222 -4.35 0.79 -10.97
N THR A 223 -3.22 0.09 -10.77
CA THR A 223 -2.10 0.58 -9.94
C THR A 223 -0.82 0.78 -10.75
N CYS A 224 -0.73 0.20 -11.94
CA CYS A 224 0.41 0.32 -12.84
C CYS A 224 0.00 0.38 -14.32
N PRO A 225 0.90 0.77 -15.25
CA PRO A 225 0.62 0.76 -16.70
C PRO A 225 0.19 -0.61 -17.26
N GLY A 226 0.63 -1.70 -16.62
CA GLY A 226 0.21 -3.06 -16.96
C GLY A 226 -1.29 -3.26 -16.75
N ASP A 227 -1.86 -2.71 -15.68
CA ASP A 227 -3.30 -2.82 -15.40
C ASP A 227 -4.14 -2.01 -16.38
N VAL A 228 -3.66 -0.83 -16.79
CA VAL A 228 -4.28 -0.05 -17.87
C VAL A 228 -4.34 -0.89 -19.16
N SER A 229 -3.25 -1.60 -19.47
CA SER A 229 -3.22 -2.50 -20.62
C SER A 229 -4.16 -3.70 -20.47
N LYS A 230 -4.31 -4.26 -19.25
CA LYS A 230 -5.28 -5.33 -18.97
C LYS A 230 -6.71 -4.82 -19.06
N ALA A 231 -7.01 -3.61 -18.63
CA ALA A 231 -8.35 -3.02 -18.77
C ALA A 231 -8.74 -2.87 -20.26
N PHE A 232 -7.85 -2.32 -21.10
CA PHE A 232 -8.08 -2.30 -22.55
C PHE A 232 -8.15 -3.70 -23.16
N GLY A 233 -7.28 -4.61 -22.72
CA GLY A 233 -7.29 -6.02 -23.14
C GLY A 233 -8.58 -6.76 -22.76
N ALA A 234 -9.23 -6.37 -21.67
CA ALA A 234 -10.51 -6.87 -21.20
C ALA A 234 -11.72 -6.30 -21.97
N GLY A 235 -11.50 -5.35 -22.89
CA GLY A 235 -12.56 -4.77 -23.70
C GLY A 235 -12.98 -3.37 -23.29
N ALA A 236 -12.36 -2.77 -22.26
CA ALA A 236 -12.65 -1.37 -21.95
C ALA A 236 -12.33 -0.46 -23.15
N ASP A 237 -13.21 0.50 -23.44
CA ASP A 237 -12.95 1.52 -24.46
C ASP A 237 -12.11 2.66 -23.87
N PHE A 238 -12.34 2.97 -22.60
CA PHE A 238 -11.65 3.98 -21.82
C PHE A 238 -11.19 3.43 -20.47
N VAL A 239 -10.15 4.02 -19.89
CA VAL A 239 -9.66 3.68 -18.54
C VAL A 239 -9.60 4.94 -17.70
N MET A 240 -10.31 4.95 -16.56
CA MET A 240 -10.31 6.07 -15.62
C MET A 240 -9.36 5.82 -14.44
N LEU A 241 -8.53 6.82 -14.15
CA LEU A 241 -7.45 6.76 -13.17
C LEU A 241 -7.65 7.81 -12.08
N GLY A 242 -7.67 7.35 -10.83
CA GLY A 242 -7.62 8.19 -9.63
C GLY A 242 -6.25 8.13 -8.97
N GLY A 243 -5.98 7.03 -8.25
CA GLY A 243 -4.76 6.89 -7.44
C GLY A 243 -3.43 7.03 -8.20
N MET A 244 -3.38 6.62 -9.47
CA MET A 244 -2.19 6.82 -10.31
C MET A 244 -1.89 8.30 -10.62
N LEU A 245 -2.88 9.19 -10.46
CA LEU A 245 -2.79 10.62 -10.78
C LEU A 245 -2.80 11.53 -9.53
N ALA A 246 -3.06 10.98 -8.33
CA ALA A 246 -3.25 11.75 -7.10
C ALA A 246 -1.95 12.28 -6.46
N GLY A 247 -0.78 11.76 -6.86
CA GLY A 247 0.53 12.12 -6.28
C GLY A 247 1.23 13.28 -6.97
N HIS A 248 0.60 13.95 -7.93
CA HIS A 248 1.26 14.88 -8.85
C HIS A 248 1.00 16.36 -8.53
N ASP A 249 1.84 17.24 -9.08
CA ASP A 249 1.75 18.69 -8.91
C ASP A 249 0.34 19.21 -9.20
N GLU A 250 -0.24 18.74 -10.29
CA GLU A 250 -1.51 19.19 -10.85
C GLU A 250 -2.74 18.68 -10.08
N SER A 251 -2.55 17.73 -9.16
CA SER A 251 -3.64 17.20 -8.33
C SER A 251 -4.05 18.15 -7.21
N GLY A 252 -5.33 18.18 -6.83
CA GLY A 252 -5.83 19.10 -5.79
C GLY A 252 -5.50 18.73 -4.34
N GLY A 253 -4.77 17.63 -4.11
CA GLY A 253 -4.32 17.24 -2.77
C GLY A 253 -3.28 18.20 -2.19
N ALA A 254 -3.33 18.46 -0.88
CA ALA A 254 -2.29 19.23 -0.20
C ALA A 254 -0.97 18.45 -0.17
N VAL A 255 0.16 19.13 -0.35
CA VAL A 255 1.50 18.56 -0.15
C VAL A 255 1.80 18.50 1.34
N ILE A 256 2.28 17.35 1.81
CA ILE A 256 2.59 17.08 3.22
C ILE A 256 4.02 16.56 3.29
N GLU A 257 4.87 17.19 4.10
CA GLU A 257 6.21 16.67 4.40
C GLU A 257 6.15 15.76 5.64
N MET A 258 6.55 14.50 5.48
CA MET A 258 6.64 13.52 6.56
C MET A 258 8.02 12.86 6.51
N ALA A 259 8.79 12.98 7.60
CA ALA A 259 10.14 12.43 7.72
C ALA A 259 11.07 12.81 6.54
N GLY A 260 10.98 14.07 6.08
CA GLY A 260 11.81 14.60 5.00
C GLY A 260 11.43 14.12 3.59
N LYS A 261 10.32 13.38 3.44
CA LYS A 261 9.74 13.01 2.15
C LYS A 261 8.42 13.74 1.91
N LEU A 262 8.16 14.08 0.66
CA LEU A 262 6.92 14.73 0.25
C LEU A 262 5.85 13.69 -0.10
N TYR A 263 4.62 13.99 0.30
CA TYR A 263 3.42 13.22 0.01
C TYR A 263 2.31 14.16 -0.46
N LYS A 264 1.29 13.64 -1.13
CA LYS A 264 0.03 14.34 -1.38
C LYS A 264 -1.13 13.68 -0.68
N LYS A 265 -2.06 14.50 -0.20
CA LYS A 265 -3.31 14.03 0.39
C LYS A 265 -4.25 13.48 -0.69
N PHE A 266 -4.80 12.29 -0.48
CA PHE A 266 -5.71 11.65 -1.42
C PHE A 266 -6.85 10.94 -0.67
N TYR A 267 -8.10 11.15 -1.10
CA TYR A 267 -9.26 10.58 -0.41
C TYR A 267 -10.42 10.29 -1.36
N GLY A 268 -11.24 9.31 -1.01
CA GLY A 268 -12.47 9.02 -1.74
C GLY A 268 -13.54 10.11 -1.56
N MET A 269 -14.36 10.37 -2.57
CA MET A 269 -15.43 11.40 -2.49
C MET A 269 -16.54 11.05 -1.49
N SER A 270 -16.65 9.78 -1.09
CA SER A 270 -17.53 9.30 -0.01
C SER A 270 -16.80 9.13 1.33
N SER A 271 -15.63 9.77 1.51
CA SER A 271 -14.91 9.79 2.79
C SER A 271 -15.48 10.84 3.74
N ALA A 272 -15.29 10.67 5.05
CA ALA A 272 -15.60 11.70 6.05
C ALA A 272 -14.94 13.05 5.71
N GLU A 273 -13.72 13.03 5.18
CA GLU A 273 -13.02 14.24 4.78
C GLU A 273 -13.74 14.98 3.65
N ALA A 274 -14.08 14.29 2.56
CA ALA A 274 -14.82 14.89 1.44
C ALA A 274 -16.20 15.38 1.88
N MET A 275 -16.91 14.58 2.69
CA MET A 275 -18.23 14.95 3.22
C MET A 275 -18.18 16.16 4.14
N ASN A 276 -17.18 16.26 5.01
CA ASN A 276 -17.00 17.43 5.88
C ASN A 276 -16.67 18.68 5.05
N LYS A 277 -15.83 18.53 4.03
CA LYS A 277 -15.41 19.63 3.16
C LYS A 277 -16.55 20.18 2.30
N HIS A 278 -17.40 19.31 1.77
CA HIS A 278 -18.38 19.68 0.73
C HIS A 278 -19.85 19.59 1.15
N ASN A 279 -20.16 18.81 2.19
CA ASN A 279 -21.54 18.48 2.58
C ASN A 279 -21.83 18.79 4.07
N GLY A 280 -20.89 19.42 4.79
CA GLY A 280 -21.09 19.85 6.19
C GLY A 280 -21.07 18.73 7.23
N GLY A 281 -20.70 17.49 6.86
CA GLY A 281 -20.68 16.36 7.79
C GLY A 281 -21.01 15.02 7.15
N VAL A 282 -20.74 13.94 7.88
CA VAL A 282 -21.30 12.61 7.58
C VAL A 282 -22.72 12.57 8.16
N ALA A 283 -23.74 12.41 7.30
CA ALA A 283 -25.11 12.30 7.80
C ALA A 283 -25.27 11.03 8.65
N GLU A 284 -26.05 11.10 9.74
CA GLU A 284 -26.15 10.02 10.76
C GLU A 284 -26.58 8.67 10.17
N TYR A 285 -27.37 8.68 9.09
CA TYR A 285 -27.89 7.47 8.45
C TYR A 285 -26.92 6.79 7.47
N ARG A 286 -25.73 7.35 7.21
CA ARG A 286 -24.77 6.83 6.21
C ARG A 286 -23.36 6.62 6.79
N SER A 287 -22.71 5.53 6.38
CA SER A 287 -21.30 5.27 6.67
C SER A 287 -20.35 5.94 5.66
N SER A 288 -19.09 6.13 6.05
CA SER A 288 -18.03 6.56 5.14
C SER A 288 -17.55 5.40 4.26
N GLU A 289 -17.88 5.46 2.96
CA GLU A 289 -17.45 4.49 1.94
C GLU A 289 -16.15 4.88 1.21
N GLY A 290 -15.48 5.94 1.71
CA GLY A 290 -14.11 6.29 1.35
C GLY A 290 -13.19 6.35 2.55
N LYS A 291 -11.88 6.24 2.29
CA LYS A 291 -10.81 6.55 3.25
C LYS A 291 -9.97 7.73 2.76
N SER A 292 -9.29 8.39 3.69
CA SER A 292 -8.21 9.34 3.39
C SER A 292 -6.86 8.67 3.60
N VAL A 293 -5.94 8.90 2.67
CA VAL A 293 -4.57 8.40 2.69
C VAL A 293 -3.61 9.50 2.26
N THR A 294 -2.33 9.27 2.49
CA THR A 294 -1.24 10.02 1.86
C THR A 294 -0.60 9.14 0.79
N VAL A 295 -0.38 9.70 -0.39
CA VAL A 295 0.32 9.03 -1.50
C VAL A 295 1.67 9.69 -1.71
N PRO A 296 2.72 8.95 -2.12
CA PRO A 296 4.02 9.56 -2.42
C PRO A 296 3.87 10.71 -3.42
N TYR A 297 4.61 11.80 -3.20
CA TYR A 297 4.71 12.88 -4.17
C TYR A 297 5.55 12.41 -5.37
N ARG A 298 5.07 12.66 -6.58
CA ARG A 298 5.62 12.13 -7.83
C ARG A 298 6.00 13.22 -8.84
N GLY A 299 5.98 14.50 -8.44
CA GLY A 299 6.26 15.62 -9.34
C GLY A 299 5.23 15.77 -10.46
N PRO A 300 5.61 16.27 -11.65
CA PRO A 300 4.69 16.55 -12.75
C PRO A 300 3.99 15.30 -13.29
N VAL A 301 2.68 15.39 -13.57
CA VAL A 301 1.88 14.25 -14.09
C VAL A 301 2.32 13.78 -15.48
N ALA A 302 2.98 14.65 -16.25
CA ALA A 302 3.46 14.37 -17.60
C ALA A 302 4.33 13.10 -17.67
N GLU A 303 5.14 12.82 -16.65
CA GLU A 303 5.99 11.62 -16.62
C GLU A 303 5.16 10.35 -16.46
N THR A 304 4.14 10.36 -15.59
CA THR A 304 3.21 9.23 -15.46
C THR A 304 2.38 9.01 -16.72
N CYS A 305 2.01 10.08 -17.45
CA CYS A 305 1.36 9.95 -18.74
C CYS A 305 2.25 9.23 -19.76
N LYS A 306 3.53 9.61 -19.84
CA LYS A 306 4.51 8.93 -20.71
C LYS A 306 4.70 7.46 -20.32
N GLU A 307 4.74 7.14 -19.03
CA GLU A 307 4.84 5.77 -18.52
C GLU A 307 3.63 4.92 -18.92
N ILE A 308 2.40 5.45 -18.74
CA ILE A 308 1.16 4.78 -19.15
C ILE A 308 1.19 4.49 -20.65
N LEU A 309 1.48 5.52 -21.45
CA LEU A 309 1.56 5.40 -22.90
C LEU A 309 2.65 4.41 -23.35
N GLY A 310 3.82 4.45 -22.71
CA GLY A 310 4.92 3.53 -22.98
C GLY A 310 4.57 2.08 -22.61
N GLY A 311 3.90 1.87 -21.48
CA GLY A 311 3.42 0.57 -21.03
C GLY A 311 2.38 -0.03 -21.98
N VAL A 312 1.39 0.76 -22.40
CA VAL A 312 0.37 0.32 -23.36
C VAL A 312 1.00 -0.03 -24.71
N ARG A 313 1.89 0.82 -25.25
CA ARG A 313 2.63 0.51 -26.50
C ARG A 313 3.45 -0.77 -26.36
N SER A 314 4.12 -0.96 -25.23
CA SER A 314 4.87 -2.18 -24.94
C SER A 314 3.95 -3.41 -24.97
N THR A 315 2.82 -3.38 -24.27
CA THR A 315 1.85 -4.48 -24.29
C THR A 315 1.35 -4.78 -25.70
N CYS A 316 0.97 -3.74 -26.45
CA CYS A 316 0.55 -3.88 -27.86
C CYS A 316 1.63 -4.58 -28.70
N THR A 317 2.91 -4.24 -28.54
CA THR A 317 3.98 -4.96 -29.24
C THR A 317 4.10 -6.43 -28.84
N TYR A 318 3.91 -6.78 -27.56
CA TYR A 318 3.96 -8.17 -27.08
C TYR A 318 2.80 -9.03 -27.60
N VAL A 319 1.67 -8.43 -27.98
CA VAL A 319 0.51 -9.15 -28.55
C VAL A 319 0.34 -8.93 -30.06
N GLY A 320 1.23 -8.16 -30.68
CA GLY A 320 1.21 -7.85 -32.11
C GLY A 320 0.11 -6.87 -32.53
N ALA A 321 -0.40 -6.02 -31.65
CA ALA A 321 -1.39 -4.98 -31.96
C ALA A 321 -0.69 -3.72 -32.49
N SER A 322 -0.91 -3.35 -33.75
CA SER A 322 -0.42 -2.08 -34.32
C SER A 322 -1.19 -0.86 -33.84
N GLN A 323 -2.44 -1.05 -33.43
CA GLN A 323 -3.34 -0.02 -32.95
C GLN A 323 -4.01 -0.49 -31.66
N LEU A 324 -4.27 0.43 -30.73
CA LEU A 324 -4.98 0.11 -29.47
C LEU A 324 -6.34 -0.55 -29.71
N LYS A 325 -7.01 -0.23 -30.83
CA LYS A 325 -8.28 -0.85 -31.25
C LYS A 325 -8.21 -2.38 -31.39
N GLU A 326 -7.02 -2.92 -31.65
CA GLU A 326 -6.80 -4.35 -31.84
C GLU A 326 -6.51 -5.08 -30.51
N LEU A 327 -6.19 -4.36 -29.44
CA LEU A 327 -5.66 -4.95 -28.21
C LEU A 327 -6.64 -5.94 -27.57
N SER A 328 -7.92 -5.59 -27.42
CA SER A 328 -8.93 -6.49 -26.85
C SER A 328 -9.08 -7.77 -27.68
N LYS A 329 -9.16 -7.66 -29.00
CA LYS A 329 -9.28 -8.80 -29.94
C LYS A 329 -8.06 -9.71 -29.94
N ARG A 330 -6.88 -9.16 -29.63
CA ARG A 330 -5.62 -9.91 -29.58
C ARG A 330 -5.27 -10.39 -28.19
N THR A 331 -5.97 -9.95 -27.15
CA THR A 331 -5.63 -10.33 -25.78
C THR A 331 -6.06 -11.76 -25.48
N THR A 332 -5.26 -12.46 -24.68
CA THR A 332 -5.68 -13.70 -24.02
C THR A 332 -5.09 -13.66 -22.63
N PHE A 333 -5.93 -13.72 -21.60
CA PHE A 333 -5.48 -13.71 -20.22
C PHE A 333 -5.05 -15.10 -19.76
N ILE A 334 -4.03 -15.12 -18.90
CA ILE A 334 -3.59 -16.29 -18.14
C ILE A 334 -3.84 -15.95 -16.67
N ARG A 335 -4.62 -16.76 -15.96
CA ARG A 335 -4.78 -16.63 -14.52
C ARG A 335 -3.47 -16.99 -13.83
N VAL A 336 -3.06 -16.17 -12.87
CA VAL A 336 -1.80 -16.33 -12.14
C VAL A 336 -2.02 -16.22 -10.64
N THR A 337 -1.12 -16.80 -9.86
CA THR A 337 -1.02 -16.59 -8.41
C THR A 337 -0.14 -15.40 -8.06
N GLN A 338 0.77 -15.00 -8.96
CA GLN A 338 1.69 -13.87 -8.81
C GLN A 338 1.91 -13.17 -10.16
N GLN A 339 2.03 -11.84 -10.14
CA GLN A 339 2.23 -11.04 -11.37
C GLN A 339 3.64 -10.53 -11.53
N LEU A 340 4.26 -10.19 -10.41
CA LEU A 340 5.57 -9.55 -10.36
C LEU A 340 6.49 -10.47 -9.59
N ASN A 341 7.73 -10.55 -10.05
CA ASN A 341 8.81 -11.00 -9.21
C ASN A 341 9.21 -9.83 -8.30
N GLU A 342 8.83 -9.91 -7.02
CA GLU A 342 9.05 -8.83 -6.05
C GLU A 342 10.47 -8.82 -5.45
N VAL A 343 11.39 -9.67 -5.90
CA VAL A 343 12.77 -9.74 -5.37
C VAL A 343 13.46 -8.37 -5.34
N PHE A 344 13.19 -7.50 -6.31
CA PHE A 344 13.63 -6.10 -6.32
C PHE A 344 12.48 -5.09 -6.41
N GLY A 345 11.22 -5.53 -6.37
CA GLY A 345 10.04 -4.69 -6.62
C GLY A 345 9.77 -3.63 -5.53
N ARG A 346 10.49 -3.70 -4.40
CA ARG A 346 10.47 -2.71 -3.31
C ARG A 346 11.81 -1.97 -3.14
N ALA A 347 12.79 -2.20 -4.02
CA ALA A 347 14.01 -1.41 -4.03
C ALA A 347 13.70 -0.02 -4.60
N PRO A 348 14.21 1.08 -4.00
CA PRO A 348 13.98 2.41 -4.54
C PRO A 348 14.50 2.49 -5.97
N ASN A 349 13.67 2.95 -6.89
CA ASN A 349 14.06 3.07 -8.28
C ASN A 349 15.07 4.22 -8.44
N GLU A 350 15.86 4.19 -9.52
CA GLU A 350 16.92 5.18 -9.75
C GLU A 350 16.38 6.62 -9.88
N GLN A 351 15.10 6.79 -10.21
CA GLN A 351 14.42 8.09 -10.27
C GLN A 351 14.11 8.65 -8.88
N GLU A 352 13.65 7.81 -7.94
CA GLU A 352 13.48 8.18 -6.52
C GLU A 352 14.83 8.58 -5.91
N ILE A 353 15.91 7.91 -6.28
CA ILE A 353 17.27 8.27 -5.86
C ILE A 353 17.68 9.65 -6.41
N LYS A 354 17.37 9.95 -7.67
CA LYS A 354 17.68 11.25 -8.32
C LYS A 354 16.83 12.40 -7.77
N GLN A 355 15.55 12.16 -7.46
CA GLN A 355 14.65 13.17 -6.90
C GLN A 355 15.06 13.54 -5.46
N ASN A 356 15.43 12.55 -4.65
CA ASN A 356 16.02 12.77 -3.33
C ASN A 356 17.35 13.55 -3.38
N ALA A 357 18.16 13.35 -4.43
CA ALA A 357 19.42 14.08 -4.63
C ALA A 357 19.18 15.56 -5.03
N ALA A 358 18.18 15.85 -5.87
CA ALA A 358 17.81 17.20 -6.27
C ALA A 358 17.22 18.02 -5.11
N GLU A 359 16.40 17.40 -4.26
CA GLU A 359 15.86 18.02 -3.03
C GLU A 359 16.97 18.34 -2.02
N HIS A 360 18.00 17.49 -1.91
CA HIS A 360 19.16 17.78 -1.08
C HIS A 360 19.99 18.97 -1.58
N ALA A 361 20.08 19.17 -2.89
CA ALA A 361 20.77 20.31 -3.48
C ALA A 361 20.03 21.64 -3.25
N SER A 362 18.69 21.64 -3.31
CA SER A 362 17.89 22.87 -3.07
C SER A 362 17.90 23.31 -1.60
N LYS A 363 17.93 22.35 -0.64
CA LYS A 363 18.09 22.65 0.79
C LYS A 363 19.46 23.27 1.10
N LYS A 364 20.52 22.89 0.38
CA LYS A 364 21.87 23.45 0.55
C LYS A 364 21.97 24.92 0.13
N GLN A 365 21.23 25.31 -0.92
CA GLN A 365 21.16 26.72 -1.37
C GLN A 365 20.39 27.63 -0.40
N LYS A 366 19.39 27.12 0.33
CA LYS A 366 18.63 27.92 1.33
C LYS A 366 19.37 28.08 2.67
N THR A 367 20.28 27.17 3.02
CA THR A 367 21.07 27.27 4.25
C THR A 367 22.23 28.27 4.16
N ASP A 368 22.78 28.49 2.96
CA ASP A 368 23.91 29.41 2.79
C ASP A 368 23.48 30.89 2.78
N SER A 369 22.18 31.19 2.61
CA SER A 369 21.65 32.57 2.63
C SER A 369 21.28 33.11 4.03
N HIS A 370 21.37 32.31 5.10
CA HIS A 370 20.94 32.71 6.44
C HIS A 370 22.07 32.90 7.48
N CYS A 371 23.34 32.83 7.06
CA CYS A 371 24.47 33.00 7.98
C CYS A 371 25.10 34.40 7.90
N LEU A 372 24.31 35.44 8.13
CA LEU A 372 24.81 36.78 8.48
C LEU A 372 23.87 37.41 9.53
N VAL A 373 24.48 37.89 10.62
CA VAL A 373 23.99 38.84 11.65
C VAL A 373 23.79 38.27 13.09
N SER A 374 24.81 38.58 13.90
CA SER A 374 24.89 39.05 15.30
C SER A 374 24.33 38.27 16.50
N SER A 375 25.27 37.74 17.30
CA SER A 375 25.55 37.99 18.73
C SER A 375 24.48 38.64 19.66
N THR A 376 24.14 38.00 20.78
CA THR A 376 24.59 38.30 22.19
C THR A 376 23.64 37.72 23.27
N HIS A 377 24.23 37.14 24.35
CA HIS A 377 23.83 37.07 25.79
C HIS A 377 22.37 36.73 26.21
N ALA A 378 22.01 36.12 27.34
CA ALA A 378 22.58 35.27 28.40
C ALA A 378 21.40 34.95 29.37
N LEU A 379 21.55 33.92 30.21
CA LEU A 379 20.88 33.67 31.51
C LEU A 379 19.53 32.90 31.57
N MET A 380 19.62 31.77 32.29
CA MET A 380 18.60 30.88 32.89
C MET A 380 18.24 31.38 34.33
N PRO A 381 17.42 30.68 35.17
CA PRO A 381 16.32 29.71 34.96
C PRO A 381 15.12 29.95 35.93
N GLY A 382 14.03 29.15 35.81
CA GLY A 382 12.99 29.06 36.85
C GLY A 382 12.07 27.85 36.67
N LEU A 383 12.06 26.96 37.65
CA LEU A 383 11.33 25.69 37.70
C LEU A 383 9.89 25.82 38.24
N LEU A 384 9.07 24.82 37.86
CA LEU A 384 8.28 23.91 38.71
C LEU A 384 6.73 23.97 38.61
N SER A 385 6.20 22.78 38.30
CA SER A 385 4.95 22.16 38.78
C SER A 385 3.60 22.62 38.20
N ALA A 386 2.56 21.80 38.05
CA ALA A 386 2.34 20.35 37.99
C ALA A 386 0.81 20.12 38.09
N LEU A 387 0.26 19.22 37.24
CA LEU A 387 -0.91 18.32 37.51
C LEU A 387 -2.30 19.02 37.71
N LEU A 388 -3.48 18.48 37.38
CA LEU A 388 -3.98 17.11 37.35
C LEU A 388 -5.42 17.03 36.73
N LEU A 389 -5.72 15.94 35.99
CA LEU A 389 -6.98 15.13 35.91
C LEU A 389 -8.35 15.82 35.60
N LEU A 390 -9.38 15.22 34.98
CA LEU A 390 -9.81 13.83 34.79
C LEU A 390 -10.91 13.79 33.70
N ALA A 391 -10.98 12.69 32.94
CA ALA A 391 -12.09 12.31 32.08
C ALA A 391 -12.78 11.04 32.62
N THR A 392 -14.08 10.90 32.42
CA THR A 392 -14.89 9.66 32.59
C THR A 392 -15.60 9.38 31.25
N GLY A 393 -15.40 8.22 30.61
CA GLY A 393 -16.29 7.02 30.62
C GLY A 393 -17.47 7.19 29.62
N LEU A 394 -17.74 6.35 28.61
CA LEU A 394 -17.94 4.89 28.59
C LEU A 394 -17.78 4.29 27.17
N ALA A 395 -17.62 2.96 27.12
CA ALA A 395 -17.19 2.11 26.01
C ALA A 395 -18.31 1.51 25.12
N ALA A 396 -17.92 0.98 23.96
CA ALA A 396 -18.58 -0.15 23.29
C ALA A 396 -17.54 -1.01 22.52
N GLN A 397 -17.57 -2.33 22.74
CA GLN A 397 -16.65 -3.34 22.19
C GLN A 397 -17.00 -3.75 20.75
N SER A 398 -15.97 -3.96 19.93
CA SER A 398 -16.00 -4.83 18.73
C SER A 398 -14.64 -5.52 18.58
N HIS A 399 -14.65 -6.81 18.21
CA HIS A 399 -13.45 -7.63 18.05
C HIS A 399 -12.47 -7.01 17.04
N MET A 400 -11.29 -6.62 17.54
CA MET A 400 -10.24 -5.95 16.79
C MET A 400 -9.15 -6.93 16.33
N THR A 401 -8.88 -6.96 15.03
CA THR A 401 -7.52 -7.23 14.56
C THR A 401 -6.70 -5.96 14.80
N HIS A 402 -6.01 -5.90 15.94
CA HIS A 402 -5.08 -4.82 16.26
C HIS A 402 -3.89 -4.87 15.31
N ALA A 403 -3.70 -3.82 14.50
CA ALA A 403 -2.33 -3.40 14.19
C ALA A 403 -1.75 -2.95 15.53
N ALA A 404 -0.69 -3.59 16.03
CA ALA A 404 -0.12 -3.21 17.32
C ALA A 404 0.43 -1.79 17.24
N ASP A 405 0.06 -0.92 18.17
CA ASP A 405 0.62 0.43 18.23
C ASP A 405 2.12 0.38 18.47
N ALA A 406 2.87 1.19 17.72
CA ALA A 406 4.32 1.28 17.87
C ALA A 406 4.72 1.68 19.30
N LYS A 407 5.65 0.95 19.91
CA LYS A 407 6.10 1.24 21.28
C LYS A 407 7.36 2.12 21.27
N PRO A 408 7.38 3.25 22.00
CA PRO A 408 8.55 4.12 22.09
C PRO A 408 9.68 3.50 22.91
N LEU A 409 10.92 3.95 22.68
CA LEU A 409 12.07 3.56 23.50
C LEU A 409 12.09 4.29 24.85
N PRO A 410 12.42 3.60 25.95
CA PRO A 410 12.75 2.17 26.01
C PRO A 410 11.50 1.31 25.87
N TRP A 411 11.59 0.26 25.04
CA TRP A 411 10.57 -0.77 24.98
C TRP A 411 10.93 -1.89 25.95
N ASP A 412 9.95 -2.21 26.80
CA ASP A 412 10.06 -3.30 27.77
C ASP A 412 9.35 -4.56 27.26
N GLY A 413 10.10 -5.35 26.50
CA GLY A 413 9.69 -6.69 26.02
C GLY A 413 9.97 -7.81 27.01
N ARG A 414 10.31 -7.53 28.26
CA ARG A 414 10.72 -8.58 29.19
C ARG A 414 9.58 -9.57 29.45
N VAL A 415 9.95 -10.83 29.63
CA VAL A 415 9.04 -11.95 29.88
C VAL A 415 8.60 -11.98 31.35
N GLN A 416 9.39 -11.39 32.26
CA GLN A 416 9.04 -11.26 33.66
C GLN A 416 7.63 -10.67 33.83
N GLY A 417 6.82 -11.36 34.64
CA GLY A 417 5.45 -10.97 34.93
C GLY A 417 4.44 -11.26 33.81
N LEU A 418 4.86 -11.84 32.68
CA LEU A 418 3.92 -12.32 31.65
C LEU A 418 3.35 -13.68 32.03
N THR A 419 2.10 -13.89 31.60
CA THR A 419 1.46 -15.20 31.47
C THR A 419 1.17 -15.45 29.99
N LEU A 420 0.74 -16.66 29.65
CA LEU A 420 0.30 -16.97 28.29
C LEU A 420 -0.87 -16.06 27.87
N ASP A 421 -1.79 -15.80 28.78
CA ASP A 421 -2.99 -14.96 28.55
C ASP A 421 -2.66 -13.48 28.44
N SER A 422 -1.55 -13.02 29.00
CA SER A 422 -1.10 -11.62 28.91
C SER A 422 -0.07 -11.39 27.80
N LEU A 423 0.25 -12.41 26.99
CA LEU A 423 1.33 -12.31 26.02
C LEU A 423 1.03 -11.30 24.92
N ASP A 424 -0.23 -11.23 24.49
CA ASP A 424 -0.73 -10.32 23.46
C ASP A 424 -0.70 -8.84 23.86
N THR A 425 -0.59 -8.56 25.17
CA THR A 425 -0.44 -7.19 25.69
C THR A 425 0.90 -6.56 25.31
N LYS A 426 1.94 -7.38 25.08
CA LYS A 426 3.30 -6.92 24.76
C LYS A 426 3.77 -7.35 23.37
N TYR A 427 3.20 -8.41 22.81
CA TYR A 427 3.62 -9.00 21.55
C TYR A 427 2.44 -9.30 20.65
N MET A 428 2.61 -9.08 19.36
CA MET A 428 1.71 -9.65 18.37
C MET A 428 1.92 -11.17 18.29
N THR A 429 0.84 -11.92 18.51
CA THR A 429 0.83 -13.39 18.49
C THR A 429 0.24 -13.97 17.20
N HIS A 430 -0.14 -13.11 16.25
CA HIS A 430 -0.85 -13.51 15.02
C HIS A 430 -0.11 -14.56 14.18
N ILE A 431 1.23 -14.57 14.19
CA ILE A 431 2.02 -15.59 13.49
C ILE A 431 1.82 -16.98 14.11
N LEU A 432 1.64 -17.02 15.43
CA LEU A 432 1.41 -18.25 16.18
C LEU A 432 -0.03 -18.73 16.05
N THR A 433 -1.00 -17.81 15.94
CA THR A 433 -2.43 -18.12 15.92
C THR A 433 -3.02 -18.27 14.51
N MET A 434 -2.41 -17.70 13.47
CA MET A 434 -2.86 -17.78 12.07
C MET A 434 -2.17 -18.90 11.27
N ARG A 435 -2.07 -20.08 11.87
CA ARG A 435 -1.57 -21.29 11.19
C ARG A 435 -2.67 -21.94 10.36
N ASN A 436 -2.31 -22.80 9.40
CA ASN A 436 -3.26 -23.50 8.50
C ASN A 436 -4.22 -24.51 9.21
N SER A 437 -4.37 -24.45 10.53
CA SER A 437 -5.34 -25.21 11.31
C SER A 437 -6.31 -24.26 12.04
N SER A 438 -7.61 -24.51 11.89
CA SER A 438 -8.70 -23.72 12.48
C SER A 438 -8.88 -23.89 14.00
N THR A 439 -8.03 -24.67 14.67
CA THR A 439 -8.15 -25.01 16.11
C THR A 439 -6.88 -24.75 16.93
N THR A 440 -5.93 -23.98 16.40
CA THR A 440 -4.59 -23.77 16.98
C THR A 440 -4.64 -22.90 18.24
N LYS A 441 -4.17 -23.39 19.40
CA LYS A 441 -4.06 -22.61 20.64
C LYS A 441 -2.64 -22.09 20.83
N LEU A 442 -2.50 -20.91 21.44
CA LEU A 442 -1.18 -20.33 21.75
C LEU A 442 -0.33 -21.27 22.64
N SER A 443 -0.97 -21.98 23.58
CA SER A 443 -0.36 -22.96 24.48
C SER A 443 0.31 -24.13 23.76
N ASP A 444 -0.08 -24.40 22.51
CA ASP A 444 0.47 -25.51 21.75
C ASP A 444 1.92 -25.20 21.32
N PHE A 445 2.29 -23.92 21.24
CA PHE A 445 3.57 -23.47 20.68
C PHE A 445 4.33 -22.49 21.55
N VAL A 446 3.67 -21.91 22.56
CA VAL A 446 4.29 -21.00 23.51
C VAL A 446 4.05 -21.48 24.93
N ALA A 447 5.12 -21.55 25.71
CA ALA A 447 5.06 -21.70 27.15
C ALA A 447 5.76 -20.53 27.81
N ILE A 448 5.17 -19.99 28.88
CA ILE A 448 5.77 -18.96 29.72
C ILE A 448 6.16 -19.60 31.04
N HIS A 449 7.43 -19.43 31.42
CA HIS A 449 7.99 -19.96 32.64
C HIS A 449 8.43 -18.79 33.55
N PRO A 450 7.59 -18.40 34.52
CA PRO A 450 7.93 -17.34 35.46
C PRO A 450 9.14 -17.73 36.30
N LYS A 451 10.10 -16.80 36.49
CA LYS A 451 11.29 -17.01 37.33
C LYS A 451 12.16 -18.22 36.92
N ALA A 452 12.12 -18.62 35.66
CA ALA A 452 12.87 -19.76 35.13
C ALA A 452 14.30 -19.41 34.70
N ARG A 453 14.70 -18.14 34.83
CA ARG A 453 16.07 -17.70 34.58
C ARG A 453 16.71 -17.17 35.87
N ALA A 454 17.68 -17.93 36.37
CA ALA A 454 18.47 -17.59 37.55
C ALA A 454 19.98 -17.64 37.23
N PRO A 455 20.75 -16.56 37.52
CA PRO A 455 20.28 -15.25 37.94
C PRO A 455 19.51 -14.54 36.80
N ALA A 456 18.65 -13.60 37.18
CA ALA A 456 17.97 -12.73 36.22
C ALA A 456 19.02 -11.98 35.37
N PHE A 457 18.77 -11.83 34.08
CA PHE A 457 19.63 -11.06 33.19
C PHE A 457 18.83 -9.95 32.56
N ASN A 458 19.44 -8.76 32.41
CA ASN A 458 18.73 -7.58 31.93
C ASN A 458 17.46 -7.30 32.77
N ARG A 459 17.48 -7.59 34.08
CA ARG A 459 16.32 -7.50 34.99
C ARG A 459 15.13 -8.38 34.59
N ASP A 460 15.37 -9.46 33.85
CA ASP A 460 14.35 -10.41 33.44
C ASP A 460 14.71 -11.81 33.96
N ASP A 461 13.80 -12.39 34.74
CA ASP A 461 13.86 -13.76 35.24
C ASP A 461 12.81 -14.67 34.57
N GLY A 462 11.96 -14.11 33.70
CA GLY A 462 10.99 -14.86 32.92
C GLY A 462 11.63 -15.50 31.70
N VAL A 463 11.08 -16.64 31.29
CA VAL A 463 11.47 -17.36 30.06
C VAL A 463 10.23 -17.63 29.23
N VAL A 464 10.31 -17.39 27.92
CA VAL A 464 9.32 -17.80 26.94
C VAL A 464 9.92 -18.87 26.04
N SER A 465 9.28 -20.04 25.98
CA SER A 465 9.66 -21.12 25.08
C SER A 465 8.77 -21.06 23.85
N ILE A 466 9.37 -20.86 22.68
CA ILE A 466 8.65 -20.79 21.40
C ILE A 466 8.98 -22.04 20.59
N SER A 467 7.97 -22.68 20.04
CA SER A 467 8.11 -23.93 19.30
C SER A 467 7.56 -23.87 17.88
N VAL A 468 8.25 -24.54 16.97
CA VAL A 468 7.90 -24.67 15.55
C VAL A 468 7.79 -26.15 15.18
N ASP A 469 6.77 -26.50 14.40
CA ASP A 469 6.49 -27.86 13.94
C ASP A 469 6.01 -27.87 12.48
N ASP A 470 5.54 -29.02 11.98
CA ASP A 470 5.08 -29.17 10.61
C ASP A 470 3.81 -28.38 10.27
N THR A 471 3.01 -27.99 11.27
CA THR A 471 1.79 -27.18 11.13
C THR A 471 2.04 -25.68 11.08
N ALA A 472 3.28 -25.24 11.34
CA ALA A 472 3.68 -23.83 11.40
C ALA A 472 3.76 -23.14 10.02
N ILE A 473 2.68 -23.23 9.24
CA ILE A 473 2.47 -22.58 7.94
C ILE A 473 1.59 -21.37 8.15
N PHE A 474 2.11 -20.18 7.85
CA PHE A 474 1.36 -18.94 7.98
C PHE A 474 0.52 -18.71 6.73
N LYS A 475 -0.81 -18.83 6.86
CA LYS A 475 -1.75 -18.71 5.74
C LYS A 475 -1.32 -19.58 4.54
N ALA A 476 -1.44 -19.08 3.32
CA ALA A 476 -1.05 -19.78 2.10
C ALA A 476 0.46 -19.74 1.78
N GLN A 477 1.32 -19.29 2.70
CA GLN A 477 2.76 -19.18 2.44
C GLN A 477 3.46 -20.50 2.77
N HIS A 478 3.62 -21.34 1.74
CA HIS A 478 4.12 -22.69 1.91
C HIS A 478 5.64 -22.80 1.95
N ASN A 479 6.40 -21.78 1.57
CA ASN A 479 7.86 -21.84 1.43
C ASN A 479 8.65 -21.69 2.74
N PHE A 480 7.99 -21.59 3.90
CA PHE A 480 8.67 -21.48 5.19
C PHE A 480 7.97 -22.24 6.33
N ARG A 481 8.67 -22.35 7.45
CA ARG A 481 8.14 -22.74 8.75
C ARG A 481 8.45 -21.63 9.74
N ARG A 482 7.44 -21.08 10.40
CA ARG A 482 7.62 -19.91 11.27
C ARG A 482 6.77 -19.90 12.52
N SER A 483 7.36 -19.48 13.63
CA SER A 483 6.71 -19.34 14.93
C SER A 483 7.42 -18.23 15.68
N GLU A 484 6.83 -17.04 15.70
CA GLU A 484 7.48 -15.86 16.28
C GLU A 484 6.48 -15.02 17.08
N LEU A 485 7.03 -14.33 18.07
CA LEU A 485 6.45 -13.14 18.67
C LEU A 485 7.00 -11.92 17.93
N VAL A 486 6.12 -10.99 17.59
CA VAL A 486 6.48 -9.78 16.85
C VAL A 486 6.13 -8.56 17.67
N GLN A 487 6.94 -7.51 17.59
CA GLN A 487 6.56 -6.23 18.16
C GLN A 487 7.06 -5.06 17.35
N ILE A 488 6.20 -4.04 17.20
CA ILE A 488 6.58 -2.77 16.60
C ILE A 488 7.34 -1.92 17.63
N VAL A 489 8.60 -1.58 17.30
CA VAL A 489 9.51 -0.80 18.14
C VAL A 489 9.94 0.48 17.43
N GLN A 490 10.12 1.57 18.19
CA GLN A 490 10.69 2.82 17.66
C GLN A 490 12.23 2.76 17.66
N GLY A 491 12.87 3.32 16.65
CA GLY A 491 14.33 3.48 16.61
C GLY A 491 14.79 4.81 17.20
N ASN A 492 16.00 4.83 17.76
CA ASN A 492 16.67 6.05 18.19
C ASN A 492 17.45 6.68 17.02
N THR A 493 16.75 7.41 16.15
CA THR A 493 17.33 8.02 14.94
C THR A 493 18.46 9.02 15.22
N ASN A 494 18.44 9.66 16.39
CA ASN A 494 19.44 10.64 16.82
C ASN A 494 20.55 10.01 17.70
N GLY A 495 20.61 8.69 17.82
CA GLY A 495 21.52 8.03 18.75
C GLY A 495 21.76 6.56 18.42
N THR A 496 21.86 5.75 19.47
CA THR A 496 22.03 4.30 19.36
C THR A 496 20.75 3.62 19.80
N THR A 497 20.24 2.71 18.98
CA THR A 497 19.20 1.75 19.34
C THR A 497 19.89 0.47 19.79
N ILE A 498 19.51 -0.06 20.96
CA ILE A 498 20.13 -1.26 21.52
C ILE A 498 19.08 -2.33 21.66
N PHE A 499 19.19 -3.38 20.87
CA PHE A 499 18.37 -4.58 20.96
C PHE A 499 19.02 -5.57 21.91
N ARG A 500 18.26 -6.10 22.86
CA ARG A 500 18.71 -7.12 23.80
C ARG A 500 17.84 -8.34 23.63
N ALA A 501 18.48 -9.50 23.60
CA ALA A 501 17.80 -10.78 23.63
C ALA A 501 18.74 -11.79 24.30
N SER A 502 18.19 -12.74 25.02
CA SER A 502 18.92 -13.94 25.44
C SER A 502 18.17 -15.16 24.97
N LEU A 503 18.90 -16.18 24.56
CA LEU A 503 18.33 -17.42 24.09
C LEU A 503 19.06 -18.64 24.66
N ARG A 504 18.35 -19.77 24.75
CA ARG A 504 18.90 -21.05 25.23
C ARG A 504 18.20 -22.20 24.53
N ALA A 505 18.98 -23.13 24.00
CA ALA A 505 18.46 -24.42 23.53
C ALA A 505 18.58 -25.44 24.67
N THR A 506 17.46 -26.03 25.08
CA THR A 506 17.42 -27.07 26.14
C THR A 506 17.45 -28.49 25.57
N LYS A 507 17.25 -28.63 24.25
CA LYS A 507 17.26 -29.90 23.53
C LYS A 507 17.98 -29.74 22.20
N ARG A 508 18.48 -30.86 21.67
CA ARG A 508 18.99 -30.89 20.30
C ARG A 508 17.84 -30.63 19.33
N PHE A 509 18.13 -29.82 18.30
CA PHE A 509 17.22 -29.62 17.19
C PHE A 509 17.04 -30.93 16.42
N THR A 510 15.78 -31.35 16.30
CA THR A 510 15.38 -32.49 15.49
C THR A 510 15.45 -32.16 14.00
N ASN A 511 15.21 -30.90 13.64
CA ASN A 511 15.27 -30.42 12.27
C ASN A 511 16.62 -29.75 11.98
N ARG A 512 17.35 -30.29 11.00
CA ARG A 512 18.69 -29.84 10.59
C ARG A 512 18.63 -28.61 9.67
N HIS A 513 17.93 -27.57 10.09
CA HIS A 513 17.76 -26.32 9.34
C HIS A 513 18.69 -25.21 9.84
N VAL A 514 18.78 -24.13 9.05
CA VAL A 514 19.26 -22.84 9.55
C VAL A 514 18.05 -22.06 10.03
N TRP A 515 17.96 -21.88 11.35
CA TRP A 515 16.87 -21.19 12.02
C TRP A 515 17.22 -19.71 12.21
N GLN A 516 16.44 -18.81 11.67
CA GLN A 516 16.46 -17.40 12.01
C GLN A 516 15.68 -17.20 13.31
N VAL A 517 16.29 -16.55 14.31
CA VAL A 517 15.75 -16.59 15.69
C VAL A 517 15.52 -15.24 16.36
N VAL A 518 16.32 -14.23 16.03
CA VAL A 518 16.08 -12.84 16.47
C VAL A 518 16.52 -11.91 15.35
N PHE A 519 15.59 -11.09 14.84
CA PHE A 519 15.87 -10.18 13.73
C PHE A 519 14.86 -9.04 13.67
N PRO A 520 15.27 -7.84 13.24
CA PRO A 520 14.35 -6.81 12.79
C PRO A 520 13.89 -7.09 11.34
N GLU A 521 12.69 -6.64 10.98
CA GLU A 521 12.17 -6.71 9.60
C GLU A 521 12.99 -5.87 8.61
N SER A 522 13.74 -4.88 9.10
CA SER A 522 14.74 -4.19 8.28
C SER A 522 15.91 -5.08 7.84
N HIS A 523 16.10 -6.27 8.42
CA HIS A 523 17.19 -7.21 8.13
C HIS A 523 18.61 -6.63 8.28
N GLN A 524 18.77 -5.53 9.01
CA GLN A 524 20.06 -4.88 9.30
C GLN A 524 21.06 -5.84 9.98
N TRP A 525 20.53 -6.70 10.84
CA TRP A 525 21.28 -7.72 11.57
C TRP A 525 20.36 -8.87 11.91
N GLU A 526 20.92 -10.06 12.04
CA GLU A 526 20.13 -11.26 12.25
C GLU A 526 20.90 -12.25 13.12
N VAL A 527 20.18 -12.91 14.01
CA VAL A 527 20.71 -14.03 14.79
C VAL A 527 20.12 -15.31 14.22
N PHE A 528 20.99 -16.28 13.95
CA PHE A 528 20.64 -17.60 13.46
C PHE A 528 21.17 -18.70 14.36
N ILE A 529 20.50 -19.84 14.35
CA ILE A 529 21.04 -21.12 14.79
C ILE A 529 21.19 -22.02 13.56
N ASN A 530 22.41 -22.32 13.18
CA ASN A 530 22.72 -23.30 12.15
C ASN A 530 22.69 -24.71 12.77
N ALA A 531 21.51 -25.32 12.85
CA ALA A 531 21.35 -26.69 13.35
C ALA A 531 21.84 -27.75 12.36
N SER A 532 22.10 -27.37 11.10
CA SER A 532 22.70 -28.25 10.09
C SER A 532 24.20 -28.48 10.30
N ALA A 533 24.88 -27.57 11.02
CA ALA A 533 26.29 -27.70 11.38
C ALA A 533 26.53 -28.82 12.41
N THR A 534 27.78 -29.26 12.55
CA THR A 534 28.17 -30.29 13.54
C THR A 534 29.49 -29.89 14.20
N PRO A 535 29.47 -29.38 15.44
CA PRO A 535 28.27 -29.10 16.26
C PRO A 535 27.40 -27.96 15.69
N PRO A 536 26.11 -27.85 16.08
CA PRO A 536 25.29 -26.69 15.76
C PRO A 536 25.96 -25.37 16.16
N GLU A 537 25.66 -24.29 15.43
CA GLU A 537 26.30 -22.99 15.67
C GLU A 537 25.27 -21.88 15.90
N LEU A 538 25.51 -21.03 16.89
CA LEU A 538 24.90 -19.71 16.99
C LEU A 538 25.66 -18.76 16.05
N GLN A 539 24.94 -18.03 15.22
CA GLN A 539 25.50 -17.14 14.20
C GLN A 539 24.88 -15.76 14.33
N PHE A 540 25.69 -14.73 14.21
CA PHE A 540 25.26 -13.35 14.01
C PHE A 540 25.68 -12.93 12.61
N ARG A 541 24.71 -12.44 11.86
CA ARG A 541 24.88 -11.98 10.49
C ARG A 541 24.49 -10.52 10.37
N VAL A 542 25.14 -9.82 9.44
CA VAL A 542 24.93 -8.40 9.20
C VAL A 542 24.61 -8.17 7.74
N GLU A 543 23.72 -7.21 7.48
CA GLU A 543 23.33 -6.80 6.14
C GLU A 543 24.58 -6.49 5.29
N THR A 544 24.56 -6.97 4.04
CA THR A 544 25.58 -6.72 3.03
C THR A 544 25.12 -5.58 2.10
N ASP A 545 25.95 -5.21 1.12
CA ASP A 545 25.54 -4.26 0.09
C ASP A 545 24.45 -4.83 -0.85
N VAL A 546 24.11 -6.12 -0.72
CA VAL A 546 22.97 -6.76 -1.38
C VAL A 546 21.78 -6.76 -0.42
N GLN A 547 20.69 -6.07 -0.82
CA GLN A 547 19.49 -5.91 0.01
C GLN A 547 18.94 -7.27 0.48
N TYR A 548 18.65 -7.39 1.78
CA TYR A 548 18.21 -8.61 2.47
C TYR A 548 19.20 -9.78 2.49
N ALA A 549 20.41 -9.62 1.95
CA ALA A 549 21.47 -10.59 2.10
C ALA A 549 22.33 -10.23 3.30
N THR A 550 22.51 -11.19 4.20
CA THR A 550 23.39 -11.05 5.36
C THR A 550 24.65 -11.90 5.23
N SER A 551 25.76 -11.38 5.76
CA SER A 551 27.04 -12.08 5.81
C SER A 551 27.35 -12.48 7.26
N LEU A 552 28.01 -13.61 7.43
CA LEU A 552 28.42 -14.09 8.74
C LEU A 552 29.45 -13.14 9.36
N ALA A 553 29.10 -12.53 10.48
CA ALA A 553 29.94 -11.56 11.19
C ALA A 553 30.54 -12.13 12.47
N TRP A 554 29.84 -13.06 13.12
CA TRP A 554 30.31 -13.76 14.32
C TRP A 554 29.61 -15.11 14.44
N SER A 555 30.30 -16.12 14.95
CA SER A 555 29.70 -17.43 15.23
C SER A 555 30.32 -18.06 16.46
N LYS A 556 29.55 -18.96 17.10
CA LYS A 556 30.02 -19.80 18.19
C LYS A 556 29.32 -21.17 18.17
N PRO A 557 29.99 -22.27 18.53
CA PRO A 557 29.31 -23.53 18.80
C PRO A 557 28.18 -23.34 19.83
N LEU A 558 27.02 -23.91 19.53
CA LEU A 558 25.84 -23.88 20.38
C LEU A 558 25.90 -25.07 21.35
N GLU A 559 25.99 -24.77 22.64
CA GLU A 559 25.90 -25.73 23.73
C GLU A 559 24.48 -25.75 24.29
N LEU A 560 24.02 -26.95 24.67
CA LEU A 560 22.71 -27.10 25.31
C LEU A 560 22.76 -26.54 26.74
N ASP A 561 21.61 -26.04 27.19
CA ASP A 561 21.38 -25.46 28.51
C ASP A 561 22.23 -24.24 28.86
N THR A 562 23.01 -23.74 27.90
CA THR A 562 23.77 -22.48 28.01
C THR A 562 22.92 -21.29 27.55
N TRP A 563 22.80 -20.28 28.41
CA TRP A 563 22.22 -18.99 28.03
C TRP A 563 23.20 -18.18 27.19
N TYR A 564 22.79 -17.78 25.99
CA TYR A 564 23.53 -16.84 25.14
C TYR A 564 22.87 -15.48 25.21
N ASN A 565 23.62 -14.49 25.68
CA ASN A 565 23.15 -13.12 25.87
C ASN A 565 23.65 -12.26 24.74
N LEU A 566 22.76 -11.52 24.08
CA LEU A 566 23.09 -10.66 22.96
C LEU A 566 22.66 -9.22 23.24
N GLY A 567 23.54 -8.27 22.88
CA GLY A 567 23.26 -6.85 22.80
C GLY A 567 23.69 -6.32 21.44
N VAL A 568 22.75 -5.89 20.61
CA VAL A 568 23.04 -5.35 19.28
C VAL A 568 22.84 -3.84 19.31
N ALA A 569 23.94 -3.10 19.19
CA ALA A 569 23.93 -1.64 19.18
C ALA A 569 23.98 -1.12 17.74
N VAL A 570 22.92 -0.45 17.30
CA VAL A 570 22.77 0.09 15.94
C VAL A 570 22.72 1.62 16.00
N LYS A 571 23.54 2.30 15.20
CA LYS A 571 23.55 3.76 15.04
C LYS A 571 23.98 4.13 13.62
N ALA A 572 23.76 5.38 13.23
CA ALA A 572 24.13 5.85 11.88
C ALA A 572 25.60 5.63 11.49
N SER A 573 26.51 5.58 12.47
CA SER A 573 27.95 5.36 12.24
C SER A 573 28.38 3.89 12.22
N GLY A 574 27.45 2.94 12.39
CA GLY A 574 27.71 1.51 12.32
C GLY A 574 27.07 0.72 13.45
N MET A 575 27.50 -0.53 13.57
CA MET A 575 26.90 -1.52 14.46
C MET A 575 27.94 -2.22 15.33
N SER A 576 27.53 -2.68 16.51
CA SER A 576 28.35 -3.55 17.36
C SER A 576 27.50 -4.66 17.97
N LEU A 577 28.05 -5.87 17.98
CA LEU A 577 27.50 -6.99 18.74
C LEU A 577 28.26 -7.11 20.05
N PHE A 578 27.49 -7.25 21.12
CA PHE A 578 27.97 -7.69 22.41
C PHE A 578 27.38 -9.06 22.72
N ALA A 579 28.20 -9.99 23.20
CA ALA A 579 27.78 -11.33 23.55
C ALA A 579 28.37 -11.77 24.90
N SER A 580 27.66 -12.63 25.62
CA SER A 580 28.17 -13.36 26.78
C SER A 580 27.39 -14.67 27.00
N GLU A 581 27.91 -15.52 27.88
CA GLU A 581 27.31 -16.81 28.24
C GLU A 581 26.90 -16.84 29.71
N GLY A 582 25.87 -17.61 30.02
CA GLY A 582 25.35 -17.76 31.38
C GLY A 582 24.99 -16.41 32.00
N SER A 583 25.66 -16.07 33.09
CA SER A 583 25.50 -14.82 33.83
C SER A 583 26.63 -13.81 33.61
N GLU A 584 27.56 -14.09 32.70
CA GLU A 584 28.70 -13.21 32.45
C GLU A 584 28.26 -11.86 31.85
N PRO A 585 28.99 -10.77 32.14
CA PRO A 585 28.70 -9.47 31.55
C PRO A 585 28.96 -9.48 30.03
N LEU A 586 28.14 -8.73 29.29
CA LEU A 586 28.26 -8.57 27.85
C LEU A 586 29.65 -8.01 27.47
N ARG A 587 30.29 -8.63 26.48
CA ARG A 587 31.55 -8.16 25.89
C ARG A 587 31.38 -7.93 24.40
N ARG A 588 32.00 -6.86 23.87
CA ARG A 588 31.93 -6.58 22.42
C ARG A 588 32.69 -7.66 21.66
N VAL A 589 32.01 -8.36 20.77
CA VAL A 589 32.58 -9.44 19.93
C VAL A 589 32.61 -9.08 18.45
N PHE A 590 31.88 -8.04 18.03
CA PHE A 590 31.93 -7.53 16.66
C PHE A 590 31.73 -6.01 16.62
N LYS A 591 32.36 -5.36 15.63
CA LYS A 591 32.21 -3.94 15.30
C LYS A 591 32.34 -3.75 13.79
N GLY A 592 31.31 -3.23 13.14
CA GLY A 592 31.25 -3.03 11.68
C GLY A 592 30.82 -1.60 11.30
N LYS A 593 31.10 -1.19 10.05
CA LYS A 593 30.91 0.20 9.57
C LYS A 593 29.66 0.46 8.69
N ARG A 594 28.77 -0.51 8.41
CA ARG A 594 27.52 -0.36 7.58
C ARG A 594 26.53 -1.54 7.78
N PRO A 595 25.25 -1.47 7.36
CA PRO A 595 24.51 -0.40 6.65
C PRO A 595 23.23 0.10 7.38
N THR A 596 22.64 1.16 6.83
CA THR A 596 21.37 1.84 7.17
C THR A 596 21.27 2.60 8.51
N THR A 597 20.70 3.82 8.43
CA THR A 597 20.23 4.58 9.58
C THR A 597 19.19 3.74 10.31
N PRO A 598 19.22 3.64 11.65
CA PRO A 598 18.17 2.93 12.40
C PRO A 598 16.80 3.36 11.88
N ALA A 599 15.96 2.40 11.51
CA ALA A 599 14.61 2.71 11.05
C ALA A 599 13.90 3.51 12.14
N ALA A 600 13.13 4.55 11.75
CA ALA A 600 12.36 5.32 12.73
C ALA A 600 11.40 4.42 13.52
N GLN A 601 10.90 3.37 12.85
CA GLN A 601 10.11 2.29 13.41
C GLN A 601 10.50 0.99 12.72
N ASP A 602 10.52 -0.12 13.46
CA ASP A 602 10.87 -1.45 12.96
C ASP A 602 10.01 -2.54 13.63
N GLU A 603 9.94 -3.73 13.03
CA GLU A 603 9.32 -4.91 13.64
C GLU A 603 10.40 -5.85 14.16
N LEU A 604 10.42 -6.11 15.47
CA LEU A 604 11.35 -7.05 16.07
C LEU A 604 10.68 -8.42 16.18
N HIS A 605 11.26 -9.41 15.50
CA HIS A 605 10.81 -10.81 15.48
C HIS A 605 11.69 -11.66 16.39
N ILE A 606 11.05 -12.51 17.19
CA ILE A 606 11.70 -13.43 18.14
C ILE A 606 11.01 -14.78 18.07
N GLY A 607 11.74 -15.83 17.69
CA GLY A 607 11.14 -17.14 17.50
C GLY A 607 11.99 -18.08 16.68
N LEU A 608 11.36 -18.90 15.84
CA LEU A 608 12.04 -19.75 14.88
C LEU A 608 11.41 -19.56 13.51
N LEU A 609 12.23 -19.19 12.53
CA LEU A 609 11.87 -19.10 11.12
C LEU A 609 12.90 -19.86 10.29
N THR A 610 12.45 -20.66 9.34
CA THR A 610 13.32 -21.19 8.29
C THR A 610 12.60 -21.17 6.96
N LEU A 611 13.35 -20.87 5.90
CA LEU A 611 12.85 -20.80 4.53
C LEU A 611 13.40 -21.96 3.73
N SER A 612 12.57 -22.49 2.85
CA SER A 612 13.00 -23.42 1.81
C SER A 612 13.41 -22.62 0.57
N GLY A 613 14.41 -23.09 -0.15
CA GLY A 613 14.80 -22.52 -1.46
C GLY A 613 13.82 -22.86 -2.59
N SER A 614 12.61 -23.30 -2.27
CA SER A 614 11.57 -23.74 -3.21
C SER A 614 10.17 -23.33 -2.70
N ASP A 615 9.14 -23.54 -3.51
CA ASP A 615 7.75 -23.29 -3.08
C ASP A 615 7.23 -24.32 -2.07
N LYS A 616 7.99 -25.40 -1.82
CA LYS A 616 7.62 -26.43 -0.84
C LYS A 616 8.00 -26.00 0.57
N PRO A 617 7.25 -26.47 1.58
CA PRO A 617 7.62 -26.25 2.97
C PRO A 617 8.91 -26.94 3.36
N PRO A 618 9.73 -26.31 4.23
CA PRO A 618 10.80 -27.02 4.95
C PRO A 618 10.23 -28.27 5.61
N ALA A 619 10.84 -29.42 5.33
CA ALA A 619 10.43 -30.68 5.94
C ALA A 619 10.72 -30.64 7.45
N MET A 620 9.75 -31.09 8.25
CA MET A 620 9.87 -31.14 9.70
C MET A 620 9.81 -32.61 10.15
N ALA A 621 10.87 -33.07 10.82
CA ALA A 621 10.97 -34.39 11.46
C ALA A 621 10.39 -34.40 12.88
N GLY A 622 10.15 -33.22 13.46
CA GLY A 622 9.60 -33.07 14.81
C GLY A 622 9.42 -31.61 15.18
N LYS A 623 9.03 -31.39 16.43
CA LYS A 623 8.86 -30.07 17.03
C LYS A 623 10.18 -29.61 17.63
N ASP A 624 10.66 -28.46 17.21
CA ASP A 624 11.81 -27.78 17.82
C ASP A 624 11.35 -26.62 18.69
N THR A 625 12.07 -26.37 19.79
CA THR A 625 11.76 -25.35 20.78
C THR A 625 13.02 -24.57 21.14
N LEU A 626 12.88 -23.25 21.29
CA LEU A 626 13.94 -22.37 21.77
C LEU A 626 13.41 -21.47 22.89
N ASP A 627 14.20 -21.33 23.95
CA ASP A 627 13.89 -20.45 25.08
C ASP A 627 14.44 -19.06 24.81
N PHE A 628 13.65 -18.03 25.17
CA PHE A 628 14.04 -16.62 25.12
C PHE A 628 13.80 -15.93 26.46
N SER A 629 14.64 -14.95 26.78
CA SER A 629 14.51 -14.11 27.98
C SER A 629 15.26 -12.79 27.80
N GLY A 630 14.94 -11.76 28.57
CA GLY A 630 15.68 -10.49 28.59
C GLY A 630 15.55 -9.69 27.31
N VAL A 631 14.41 -9.84 26.62
CA VAL A 631 14.12 -9.17 25.37
C VAL A 631 13.74 -7.71 25.63
N SER A 632 14.52 -6.75 25.15
CA SER A 632 14.18 -5.32 25.27
C SER A 632 14.85 -4.49 24.17
N VAL A 633 14.38 -3.25 24.00
CA VAL A 633 15.03 -2.27 23.11
C VAL A 633 15.21 -0.96 23.87
N GLU A 634 16.44 -0.47 23.93
CA GLU A 634 16.85 0.62 24.83
C GLU A 634 17.69 1.69 24.10
N LYS A 635 17.78 2.88 24.71
CA LYS A 635 18.63 3.98 24.20
C LYS A 635 20.10 3.84 24.62
N ARG A 636 20.38 3.06 25.66
CA ARG A 636 21.73 2.89 26.26
C ARG A 636 21.89 1.47 26.81
N LEU A 637 23.12 0.98 26.78
CA LEU A 637 23.43 -0.37 27.25
C LEU A 637 23.64 -0.30 28.77
N THR A 638 22.76 -0.95 29.53
CA THR A 638 22.84 -1.02 30.99
C THR A 638 23.54 -2.31 31.43
N GLY A 639 24.51 -2.23 32.34
CA GLY A 639 25.19 -3.41 32.92
C GLY A 639 26.40 -3.97 32.15
N CYS A 640 27.02 -3.20 31.24
CA CYS A 640 28.35 -3.57 30.71
C CYS A 640 29.44 -3.32 31.75
N ALA A 641 30.49 -4.14 31.75
CA ALA A 641 31.72 -3.86 32.48
C ALA A 641 32.24 -2.47 32.08
N ARG A 642 32.57 -1.60 33.05
CA ARG A 642 33.08 -0.26 32.78
C ARG A 642 34.38 -0.37 31.96
N GLY A 643 34.38 0.15 30.73
CA GLY A 643 35.58 0.27 29.88
C GLY A 643 35.55 -0.38 28.48
N ALA A 644 34.40 -0.85 27.97
CA ALA A 644 34.29 -1.53 26.67
C ALA A 644 33.78 -0.66 25.50
#